data_AF-A0A669EPB1-F1
#
_entry.id   AF-A0A669EPB1-F1
#
_cell.length_a   1.000
_cell.length_b   1.000
_cell.length_c   1.000
_cell.angle_alpha   90.00
_cell.angle_beta   90.00
_cell.angle_gamma   90.00
#
_symmetry.space_group_name_H-M   'P 1'
#
loop_
_entity.id
_entity.type
_entity.pdbx_description
1 polymer ?
#
loop_
_entity_poly.entity_id
_entity_poly.type
_entity_poly.pdbx_seq_one_letter_code
_entity_poly.pdbx_strand_id
1 'polypeptide(L)'
;IVVIDIITDRFLTPIFLSCFTTAAKQCDDHEFRCANGQCISKSFVCDSDNDCSDGSDEASCHKPTCNPRSFQCNNSMCVPMVWRCDGDSDCSDGSDEWPQNCEGRKPEKTPRCSSHEFQCANGDCIHGNWKCDGGFDCLDRSDEANCTHSTCRSDEFQCKDGSCINKSLQCNGHHDCRDFTDEIECDTVCEGPNKFQCRSGECIDMEKVCNKQNDCKDGSDEPAKECDNNECLTGNGGCSHHCNDLKIGYNCSCPAGYRLKADNKTCEDIDECAEPDTCTQICINLPGSYKCDCGEGYMIDPATKTCKAESGTVPTLYFTNRHEVRKLTVDRSDYVRVIPQLKNAVALDMDMPNKMIFWSDLSLKKIYSSVIDVAGNSSHHSVVVDSGIEAPEGIAVDWIHGNIYWTDSVLKTISVATTDGSKRKTLIATDLDKPRAITVDPVNNLMYWTDWGEEAKIEKSGLNGADRTTLVKDNIVWPNGITLDMVNQRLYWVDSKLHSLSSIDVNGGARHSLIINEEKLSHPLSLTVFEEKVFWTDLSNAAVFSANRLTGSDITELAKDLVQPEDIVLHHELKQPASSNWCTNGGCEFLCLPAPQNDPQSPRYTCACPDGMVLGPDMKKCVAGKPAPPKTAAPLPPKGPTNPATPRQPDPTTTTTTTKKPTTTSAVQPSQKTEKPAVTAQGTETSFKFLVTQIIVLIPVMNFLIVAKNTDAAFGIILKNTNTIHFDNPVYQKTTEDELHICRNGSDGYVYPERQMLSMDDTDMA
;
A
#
# COMPACT_ATOMS: atom_id res chain seq x y z
N ILE A 1 87.69 50.59 -11.84
CA ILE A 1 88.46 51.25 -12.92
C ILE A 1 87.47 51.60 -14.03
N VAL A 2 87.63 52.73 -14.71
CA VAL A 2 86.64 53.29 -15.66
C VAL A 2 87.08 53.07 -17.10
N VAL A 3 86.23 52.39 -17.90
CA VAL A 3 86.12 52.40 -19.37
C VAL A 3 84.63 52.05 -19.63
N ILE A 4 83.71 52.91 -20.06
CA ILE A 4 83.58 53.81 -21.24
C ILE A 4 82.76 53.17 -22.38
N ASP A 5 81.88 54.02 -22.94
CA ASP A 5 81.11 53.95 -24.19
C ASP A 5 79.74 53.24 -24.29
N ILE A 6 78.97 53.76 -25.27
CA ILE A 6 77.51 53.81 -25.44
C ILE A 6 77.14 53.12 -26.78
N ILE A 7 75.84 53.07 -27.15
CA ILE A 7 75.27 52.81 -28.51
C ILE A 7 75.09 51.31 -28.88
N THR A 8 73.92 50.79 -29.31
CA THR A 8 72.51 51.29 -29.40
C THR A 8 71.47 50.15 -29.63
N ASP A 9 70.22 50.40 -29.20
CA ASP A 9 68.91 50.02 -29.78
C ASP A 9 68.37 48.56 -29.75
N ARG A 10 67.01 48.44 -29.69
CA ARG A 10 66.10 47.29 -29.94
C ARG A 10 66.49 45.88 -29.41
N PHE A 11 65.72 45.18 -28.59
CA PHE A 11 64.25 45.11 -28.40
C PHE A 11 63.88 44.96 -26.91
N LEU A 12 62.65 45.35 -26.53
CA LEU A 12 62.18 45.34 -25.13
C LEU A 12 61.55 44.02 -24.69
N THR A 13 62.26 43.28 -23.82
CA THR A 13 61.67 42.38 -22.82
C THR A 13 62.53 42.35 -21.55
N PRO A 14 61.99 42.65 -20.36
CA PRO A 14 62.57 42.24 -19.08
C PRO A 14 61.88 40.98 -18.55
N ILE A 15 62.68 40.04 -18.01
CA ILE A 15 62.21 38.76 -17.47
C ILE A 15 61.95 38.87 -15.96
N PHE A 16 60.93 38.13 -15.52
CA PHE A 16 60.61 37.71 -14.15
C PHE A 16 61.70 37.86 -13.08
N LEU A 17 61.28 38.36 -11.92
CA LEU A 17 61.72 37.79 -10.64
C LEU A 17 60.47 37.34 -9.86
N SER A 18 60.58 36.23 -9.13
CA SER A 18 59.42 35.47 -8.64
C SER A 18 58.73 36.10 -7.44
N CYS A 19 57.44 36.41 -7.58
CA CYS A 19 56.47 36.34 -6.48
C CYS A 19 55.72 35.01 -6.58
N PHE A 20 55.18 34.50 -5.46
CA PHE A 20 54.39 33.27 -5.45
C PHE A 20 53.11 33.47 -6.26
N THR A 21 52.95 32.68 -7.33
CA THR A 21 51.63 32.51 -7.97
C THR A 21 50.78 31.68 -7.01
N THR A 22 49.94 32.35 -6.22
CA THR A 22 48.73 31.71 -5.68
C THR A 22 47.98 31.13 -6.86
N ALA A 23 47.85 29.80 -6.91
CA ALA A 23 47.03 29.16 -7.92
C ALA A 23 45.62 29.73 -7.82
N ALA A 24 45.10 30.30 -8.91
CA ALA A 24 43.75 30.81 -8.93
C ALA A 24 42.81 29.67 -8.58
N LYS A 25 42.09 29.79 -7.45
CA LYS A 25 41.15 28.77 -6.99
C LYS A 25 40.11 28.60 -8.09
N GLN A 26 40.18 27.49 -8.81
CA GLN A 26 39.14 27.14 -9.77
C GLN A 26 37.88 26.85 -8.95
N CYS A 27 36.75 27.41 -9.40
CA CYS A 27 35.45 27.02 -8.90
C CYS A 27 35.19 25.56 -9.30
N ASP A 28 34.39 24.85 -8.51
CA ASP A 28 34.07 23.44 -8.77
C ASP A 28 33.22 23.27 -10.04
N ASP A 29 33.09 22.05 -10.58
CA ASP A 29 32.36 21.83 -11.84
C ASP A 29 30.82 21.96 -11.70
N HIS A 30 30.34 22.33 -10.52
CA HIS A 30 28.96 22.76 -10.26
C HIS A 30 28.84 24.26 -9.92
N GLU A 31 29.95 25.01 -9.93
CA GLU A 31 29.99 26.44 -9.63
C GLU A 31 30.21 27.31 -10.89
N PHE A 32 29.62 28.50 -10.90
CA PHE A 32 29.86 29.57 -11.87
C PHE A 32 30.85 30.59 -11.30
N ARG A 33 31.61 31.26 -12.19
CA ARG A 33 32.67 32.20 -11.79
C ARG A 33 32.38 33.62 -12.28
N CYS A 34 32.04 34.49 -11.33
CA CYS A 34 31.80 35.91 -11.51
C CYS A 34 33.05 36.67 -12.02
N ALA A 35 32.87 37.85 -12.62
CA ALA A 35 33.99 38.63 -13.17
C ALA A 35 34.94 39.14 -12.08
N ASN A 36 34.42 39.53 -10.92
CA ASN A 36 35.18 39.83 -9.71
C ASN A 36 35.99 38.62 -9.16
N GLY A 37 35.71 37.40 -9.63
CA GLY A 37 36.39 36.17 -9.24
C GLY A 37 35.74 35.37 -8.12
N GLN A 38 34.55 35.77 -7.64
CA GLN A 38 33.72 34.96 -6.75
C GLN A 38 33.23 33.68 -7.47
N CYS A 39 33.00 32.62 -6.70
CA CYS A 39 32.34 31.40 -7.14
C CYS A 39 30.94 31.34 -6.51
N ILE A 40 29.92 31.05 -7.31
CA ILE A 40 28.51 30.84 -6.88
C ILE A 40 27.99 29.55 -7.52
N SER A 41 26.79 29.07 -7.14
CA SER A 41 26.20 27.88 -7.77
C SER A 41 25.87 28.12 -9.24
N LYS A 42 26.02 27.12 -10.13
CA LYS A 42 25.48 27.18 -11.50
C LYS A 42 23.94 27.25 -11.55
N SER A 43 23.25 27.12 -10.41
CA SER A 43 21.81 27.39 -10.29
C SER A 43 21.48 28.88 -10.13
N PHE A 44 22.41 29.68 -9.62
CA PHE A 44 22.26 31.13 -9.39
C PHE A 44 22.89 31.89 -10.56
N VAL A 45 22.41 31.57 -11.76
CA VAL A 45 22.86 32.15 -13.03
C VAL A 45 21.66 32.20 -13.96
N CYS A 46 21.24 33.40 -14.31
CA CYS A 46 20.01 33.69 -15.06
C CYS A 46 18.71 33.41 -14.31
N ASP A 47 18.70 33.52 -12.99
CA ASP A 47 17.52 33.44 -12.12
C ASP A 47 17.01 34.81 -11.61
N SER A 48 17.55 35.92 -12.14
CA SER A 48 17.14 37.32 -11.93
C SER A 48 17.52 37.98 -10.59
N ASP A 49 18.24 37.28 -9.70
CA ASP A 49 18.94 37.87 -8.56
C ASP A 49 20.43 38.13 -8.88
N ASN A 50 21.17 38.84 -8.00
CA ASN A 50 22.56 39.25 -8.22
C ASN A 50 23.47 38.66 -7.12
N ASP A 51 23.70 37.36 -7.19
CA ASP A 51 24.54 36.60 -6.27
C ASP A 51 26.04 36.86 -6.49
N CYS A 52 26.46 37.19 -7.72
CA CYS A 52 27.81 37.61 -8.04
C CYS A 52 28.19 38.95 -7.40
N SER A 53 27.23 39.74 -6.91
CA SER A 53 27.33 41.13 -6.41
C SER A 53 27.78 42.19 -7.43
N ASP A 54 28.44 41.78 -8.53
CA ASP A 54 28.80 42.63 -9.67
C ASP A 54 27.87 42.43 -10.90
N GLY A 55 26.86 41.57 -10.80
CA GLY A 55 25.90 41.26 -11.86
C GLY A 55 26.44 40.40 -13.01
N SER A 56 27.58 39.72 -12.83
CA SER A 56 28.21 38.89 -13.88
C SER A 56 27.44 37.62 -14.26
N ASP A 57 26.64 37.12 -13.33
CA ASP A 57 25.61 36.10 -13.49
C ASP A 57 24.59 36.52 -14.54
N GLU A 58 23.91 37.64 -14.30
CA GLU A 58 22.79 38.09 -15.15
C GLU A 58 23.24 38.79 -16.44
N ALA A 59 24.50 39.24 -16.50
CA ALA A 59 25.04 40.01 -17.62
C ALA A 59 25.17 39.25 -18.96
N SER A 60 25.08 37.92 -18.98
CA SER A 60 25.35 37.11 -20.20
C SER A 60 24.27 36.06 -20.55
N CYS A 61 23.08 36.22 -19.98
CA CYS A 61 21.96 35.31 -20.18
C CYS A 61 21.49 35.27 -21.64
N HIS A 62 21.61 34.10 -22.27
CA HIS A 62 21.00 33.84 -23.57
C HIS A 62 19.49 33.81 -23.39
N LYS A 63 18.80 34.89 -23.78
CA LYS A 63 17.34 34.99 -23.74
C LYS A 63 16.70 33.74 -24.38
N PRO A 64 16.02 32.88 -23.61
CA PRO A 64 15.42 31.67 -24.17
C PRO A 64 14.30 32.09 -25.11
N THR A 65 14.42 31.79 -26.42
CA THR A 65 13.28 31.93 -27.33
C THR A 65 12.35 30.74 -27.12
N CYS A 66 11.08 31.03 -26.85
CA CYS A 66 10.10 30.00 -26.53
C CYS A 66 9.93 28.98 -27.68
N ASN A 67 9.63 27.74 -27.32
CA ASN A 67 9.29 26.65 -28.26
C ASN A 67 8.18 27.13 -29.22
N PRO A 68 8.20 26.84 -30.54
CA PRO A 68 7.18 27.27 -31.52
C PRO A 68 5.71 26.84 -31.27
N ARG A 69 5.37 26.30 -30.08
CA ARG A 69 4.00 26.11 -29.58
C ARG A 69 3.66 26.91 -28.31
N SER A 70 4.60 27.67 -27.76
CA SER A 70 4.39 28.65 -26.70
C SER A 70 4.48 30.08 -27.26
N PHE A 71 3.70 30.99 -26.67
CA PHE A 71 3.87 32.42 -26.81
C PHE A 71 4.97 32.89 -25.86
N GLN A 72 5.67 33.97 -26.24
CA GLN A 72 6.65 34.61 -25.38
C GLN A 72 6.06 35.92 -24.85
N CYS A 73 5.84 35.97 -23.55
CA CYS A 73 5.49 37.17 -22.81
C CYS A 73 6.57 38.26 -23.01
N ASN A 74 6.20 39.52 -22.85
CA ASN A 74 7.11 40.65 -23.07
C ASN A 74 8.24 40.71 -22.01
N ASN A 75 7.96 40.24 -20.79
CA ASN A 75 8.95 39.90 -19.76
C ASN A 75 9.84 38.67 -20.07
N SER A 76 9.72 38.07 -21.25
CA SER A 76 10.43 36.88 -21.75
C SER A 76 9.98 35.51 -21.19
N MET A 77 8.95 35.43 -20.34
CA MET A 77 8.35 34.16 -19.90
C MET A 77 7.65 33.41 -21.06
N CYS A 78 7.46 32.10 -20.95
CA CYS A 78 6.85 31.26 -22.00
C CYS A 78 5.53 30.62 -21.55
N VAL A 79 4.39 31.12 -22.04
CA VAL A 79 3.04 30.53 -21.85
C VAL A 79 2.62 29.72 -23.09
N PRO A 80 1.75 28.70 -23.00
CA PRO A 80 1.23 27.98 -24.16
C PRO A 80 0.56 28.91 -25.19
N MET A 81 0.59 28.60 -26.49
CA MET A 81 -0.18 29.37 -27.49
C MET A 81 -1.72 29.20 -27.39
N VAL A 82 -2.23 28.51 -26.36
CA VAL A 82 -3.66 28.58 -26.01
C VAL A 82 -3.88 29.88 -25.25
N TRP A 83 -3.20 29.97 -24.08
CA TRP A 83 -3.03 31.11 -23.15
C TRP A 83 -2.42 32.34 -23.82
N ARG A 84 -3.19 32.95 -24.71
CA ARG A 84 -2.91 34.19 -25.42
C ARG A 84 -4.17 34.67 -26.15
N CYS A 85 -4.80 35.69 -25.59
CA CYS A 85 -6.06 36.29 -26.05
C CYS A 85 -7.27 35.36 -25.87
N ASP A 86 -7.24 34.55 -24.82
CA ASP A 86 -8.35 33.77 -24.27
C ASP A 86 -9.01 34.42 -23.04
N GLY A 87 -8.35 35.38 -22.39
CA GLY A 87 -8.97 36.34 -21.45
C GLY A 87 -8.34 36.43 -20.06
N ASP A 88 -7.45 35.49 -19.72
CA ASP A 88 -6.75 35.42 -18.43
C ASP A 88 -5.28 35.87 -18.57
N SER A 89 -4.72 36.42 -17.49
CA SER A 89 -3.39 37.02 -17.46
C SER A 89 -2.32 36.02 -17.02
N ASP A 90 -2.06 34.98 -17.82
CA ASP A 90 -1.08 33.93 -17.51
C ASP A 90 0.37 34.42 -17.56
N CYS A 91 0.68 35.40 -18.41
CA CYS A 91 1.89 36.19 -18.32
C CYS A 91 1.83 37.08 -17.06
N SER A 92 2.87 37.07 -16.23
CA SER A 92 2.92 37.91 -15.01
C SER A 92 3.03 39.42 -15.26
N ASP A 93 3.13 39.85 -16.52
CA ASP A 93 2.99 41.25 -16.97
C ASP A 93 1.67 41.51 -17.75
N GLY A 94 0.82 40.49 -17.90
CA GLY A 94 -0.43 40.50 -18.67
C GLY A 94 -0.26 40.73 -20.17
N SER A 95 0.95 40.52 -20.71
CA SER A 95 1.27 40.87 -22.10
C SER A 95 0.73 39.92 -23.16
N ASP A 96 0.28 38.73 -22.78
CA ASP A 96 -0.59 37.84 -23.55
C ASP A 96 -1.91 38.49 -23.93
N GLU A 97 -2.58 39.17 -22.98
CA GLU A 97 -3.88 39.83 -23.17
C GLU A 97 -3.79 41.28 -23.67
N TRP A 98 -2.58 41.79 -23.94
CA TRP A 98 -2.44 43.14 -24.48
C TRP A 98 -2.97 43.23 -25.93
N PRO A 99 -3.82 44.23 -26.28
CA PRO A 99 -4.41 44.34 -27.61
C PRO A 99 -3.42 44.34 -28.78
N GLN A 100 -2.17 44.77 -28.55
CA GLN A 100 -1.07 44.75 -29.52
C GLN A 100 -0.70 43.33 -29.97
N ASN A 101 -0.80 42.35 -29.07
CA ASN A 101 -0.41 40.95 -29.28
C ASN A 101 -1.58 40.07 -29.75
N CYS A 102 -2.80 40.61 -29.70
CA CYS A 102 -4.05 39.93 -30.07
C CYS A 102 -4.52 40.18 -31.51
N GLU A 103 -3.77 40.91 -32.34
CA GLU A 103 -4.15 41.21 -33.73
C GLU A 103 -4.20 39.95 -34.62
N GLY A 104 -5.36 39.28 -34.64
CA GLY A 104 -5.67 38.22 -35.60
C GLY A 104 -6.57 37.10 -35.07
N ARG A 105 -6.61 36.87 -33.75
CA ARG A 105 -7.58 35.96 -33.14
C ARG A 105 -8.89 36.69 -32.86
N LYS A 106 -9.99 36.19 -33.42
CA LYS A 106 -11.31 36.33 -32.82
C LYS A 106 -11.52 35.11 -31.92
N PRO A 107 -12.13 35.24 -30.73
CA PRO A 107 -12.43 34.09 -29.89
C PRO A 107 -13.40 33.15 -30.60
N GLU A 108 -12.94 31.94 -30.91
CA GLU A 108 -13.78 30.86 -31.44
C GLU A 108 -14.57 30.25 -30.28
N LYS A 109 -15.80 30.72 -30.08
CA LYS A 109 -16.60 30.34 -28.92
C LYS A 109 -16.88 28.84 -28.87
N THR A 110 -16.65 28.28 -27.68
CA THR A 110 -17.20 27.03 -27.14
C THR A 110 -16.83 25.73 -27.86
N PRO A 111 -15.95 24.89 -27.30
CA PRO A 111 -16.40 23.55 -26.95
C PRO A 111 -17.61 23.64 -25.99
N ARG A 112 -18.54 22.69 -26.06
CA ARG A 112 -19.52 22.50 -24.99
C ARG A 112 -18.86 21.72 -23.85
N CYS A 113 -19.26 22.01 -22.62
CA CYS A 113 -18.84 21.24 -21.45
C CYS A 113 -19.17 19.74 -21.62
N SER A 114 -18.45 18.89 -20.89
CA SER A 114 -18.64 17.44 -20.88
C SER A 114 -20.03 17.04 -20.36
N SER A 115 -20.44 15.79 -20.59
CA SER A 115 -21.77 15.31 -20.18
C SER A 115 -21.99 15.21 -18.66
N HIS A 116 -20.97 15.55 -17.86
CA HIS A 116 -20.98 15.55 -16.40
C HIS A 116 -20.64 16.95 -15.83
N GLU A 117 -20.62 17.98 -16.66
CA GLU A 117 -20.29 19.36 -16.32
C GLU A 117 -21.49 20.28 -16.63
N PHE A 118 -21.68 21.31 -15.82
CA PHE A 118 -22.69 22.35 -16.06
C PHE A 118 -22.04 23.59 -16.67
N GLN A 119 -22.73 24.24 -17.61
CA GLN A 119 -22.27 25.46 -18.25
C GLN A 119 -22.94 26.69 -17.64
N CYS A 120 -22.15 27.52 -16.96
CA CYS A 120 -22.52 28.86 -16.49
C CYS A 120 -22.89 29.76 -17.69
N ALA A 121 -23.73 30.80 -17.50
CA ALA A 121 -24.22 31.60 -18.63
C ALA A 121 -23.17 32.60 -19.17
N ASN A 122 -22.17 32.96 -18.37
CA ASN A 122 -20.95 33.64 -18.82
C ASN A 122 -20.15 32.80 -19.83
N GLY A 123 -20.11 31.48 -19.66
CA GLY A 123 -19.50 30.48 -20.55
C GLY A 123 -18.78 29.34 -19.85
N ASP A 124 -18.50 29.47 -18.55
CA ASP A 124 -17.60 28.58 -17.79
C ASP A 124 -18.20 27.18 -17.58
N CYS A 125 -17.34 26.17 -17.40
CA CYS A 125 -17.72 24.79 -17.14
C CYS A 125 -17.36 24.40 -15.69
N ILE A 126 -18.37 24.18 -14.85
CA ILE A 126 -18.20 23.66 -13.48
C ILE A 126 -18.65 22.20 -13.41
N HIS A 127 -18.28 21.48 -12.34
CA HIS A 127 -18.72 20.10 -12.17
C HIS A 127 -20.26 20.05 -12.07
N GLY A 128 -20.92 19.09 -12.72
CA GLY A 128 -22.40 19.01 -12.78
C GLY A 128 -23.11 18.73 -11.45
N ASN A 129 -22.34 18.66 -10.36
CA ASN A 129 -22.83 18.53 -8.99
C ASN A 129 -22.86 19.88 -8.25
N TRP A 130 -22.16 20.91 -8.75
CA TRP A 130 -22.11 22.28 -8.23
C TRP A 130 -23.18 23.16 -8.88
N LYS A 131 -24.39 22.63 -8.98
CA LYS A 131 -25.49 23.29 -9.67
C LYS A 131 -26.78 23.00 -8.92
N CYS A 132 -27.38 24.03 -8.34
CA CYS A 132 -28.48 23.90 -7.38
C CYS A 132 -28.04 23.24 -6.06
N ASP A 133 -26.76 23.35 -5.68
CA ASP A 133 -26.22 22.89 -4.38
C ASP A 133 -26.05 24.03 -3.35
N GLY A 134 -26.41 25.26 -3.70
CA GLY A 134 -26.43 26.41 -2.79
C GLY A 134 -25.10 27.17 -2.69
N GLY A 135 -24.10 26.75 -3.47
CA GLY A 135 -22.87 27.52 -3.70
C GLY A 135 -23.08 28.78 -4.54
N PHE A 136 -21.99 29.44 -4.90
CA PHE A 136 -21.92 30.49 -5.92
C PHE A 136 -20.61 30.30 -6.68
N ASP A 137 -20.55 29.19 -7.39
CA ASP A 137 -19.36 28.61 -8.02
C ASP A 137 -19.25 29.07 -9.48
N CYS A 138 -20.37 29.39 -10.13
CA CYS A 138 -20.41 30.29 -11.28
C CYS A 138 -20.22 31.75 -10.81
N LEU A 139 -19.26 32.48 -11.40
CA LEU A 139 -19.02 33.90 -11.12
C LEU A 139 -20.25 34.81 -11.35
N ASP A 140 -21.15 34.39 -12.24
CA ASP A 140 -22.40 35.08 -12.59
C ASP A 140 -23.64 34.55 -11.85
N ARG A 141 -23.48 33.53 -10.99
CA ARG A 141 -24.53 32.80 -10.25
C ARG A 141 -25.54 32.05 -11.14
N SER A 142 -25.14 31.63 -12.34
CA SER A 142 -25.99 30.87 -13.27
C SER A 142 -26.16 29.38 -12.94
N ASP A 143 -25.38 28.88 -11.98
CA ASP A 143 -25.56 27.62 -11.27
C ASP A 143 -26.88 27.59 -10.50
N GLU A 144 -27.12 28.62 -9.67
CA GLU A 144 -28.30 28.77 -8.82
C GLU A 144 -29.47 29.50 -9.53
N ALA A 145 -29.18 30.25 -10.59
CA ALA A 145 -30.22 30.94 -11.36
C ALA A 145 -31.17 29.94 -12.04
N ASN A 146 -32.44 29.96 -11.60
CA ASN A 146 -33.54 29.14 -12.13
C ASN A 146 -33.51 27.65 -11.72
N CYS A 147 -32.96 27.34 -10.55
CA CYS A 147 -33.15 26.05 -9.87
C CYS A 147 -34.61 25.86 -9.39
N THR A 148 -35.35 24.95 -10.03
CA THR A 148 -36.70 24.55 -9.56
C THR A 148 -36.57 23.49 -8.47
N HIS A 149 -36.62 23.94 -7.21
CA HIS A 149 -36.20 23.21 -6.00
C HIS A 149 -34.71 22.88 -6.01
N SER A 150 -33.89 23.83 -5.50
CA SER A 150 -32.69 23.44 -4.75
C SER A 150 -33.15 22.66 -3.51
N THR A 151 -32.50 21.52 -3.28
CA THR A 151 -32.62 20.72 -2.06
C THR A 151 -31.20 20.32 -1.69
N CYS A 152 -30.76 20.63 -0.46
CA CYS A 152 -29.41 20.28 0.02
C CYS A 152 -29.15 18.77 -0.07
N ARG A 153 -27.88 18.36 0.12
CA ARG A 153 -27.49 16.95 0.02
C ARG A 153 -28.26 16.07 1.02
N SER A 154 -28.23 14.76 0.80
CA SER A 154 -28.92 13.77 1.63
C SER A 154 -28.58 13.82 3.13
N ASP A 155 -27.44 14.41 3.45
CA ASP A 155 -26.76 14.57 4.73
C ASP A 155 -26.83 16.03 5.28
N GLU A 156 -27.51 16.93 4.57
CA GLU A 156 -27.65 18.36 4.89
C GLU A 156 -29.12 18.79 5.03
N PHE A 157 -29.38 19.79 5.86
CA PHE A 157 -30.67 20.43 6.08
C PHE A 157 -30.69 21.82 5.43
N GLN A 158 -31.86 22.23 4.94
CA GLN A 158 -32.06 23.50 4.23
C GLN A 158 -32.84 24.48 5.09
N CYS A 159 -32.19 25.57 5.49
CA CYS A 159 -32.82 26.73 6.12
C CYS A 159 -33.82 27.37 5.12
N LYS A 160 -34.90 28.02 5.60
CA LYS A 160 -35.90 28.65 4.70
C LYS A 160 -35.37 29.88 3.97
N ASP A 161 -34.25 30.45 4.41
CA ASP A 161 -33.49 31.46 3.65
C ASP A 161 -32.70 30.89 2.45
N GLY A 162 -32.63 29.56 2.33
CA GLY A 162 -31.99 28.83 1.23
C GLY A 162 -30.61 28.28 1.55
N SER A 163 -30.02 28.60 2.72
CA SER A 163 -28.71 28.07 3.11
C SER A 163 -28.76 26.59 3.57
N CYS A 164 -27.66 25.87 3.35
CA CYS A 164 -27.50 24.47 3.76
C CYS A 164 -26.61 24.36 5.01
N ILE A 165 -27.05 23.60 6.01
CA ILE A 165 -26.26 23.20 7.19
C ILE A 165 -26.18 21.66 7.24
N ASN A 166 -25.21 21.10 7.96
CA ASN A 166 -25.17 19.65 8.15
C ASN A 166 -26.37 19.17 8.99
N LYS A 167 -26.97 18.00 8.71
CA LYS A 167 -28.11 17.49 9.50
C LYS A 167 -27.81 17.30 10.99
N SER A 168 -26.55 17.09 11.37
CA SER A 168 -26.12 17.03 12.77
C SER A 168 -26.22 18.38 13.51
N LEU A 169 -26.48 19.48 12.78
CA LEU A 169 -26.69 20.83 13.30
C LEU A 169 -28.16 21.27 13.22
N GLN A 170 -29.03 20.48 12.59
CA GLN A 170 -30.47 20.69 12.67
C GLN A 170 -30.96 20.22 14.06
N CYS A 171 -31.79 21.01 14.74
CA CYS A 171 -32.37 20.65 16.04
C CYS A 171 -31.33 20.37 17.17
N ASN A 172 -30.15 21.01 17.11
CA ASN A 172 -29.07 20.83 18.08
C ASN A 172 -29.20 21.75 19.33
N GLY A 173 -30.21 22.64 19.36
CA GLY A 173 -30.42 23.62 20.44
C GLY A 173 -29.58 24.89 20.31
N HIS A 174 -28.85 25.05 19.21
CA HIS A 174 -28.11 26.25 18.82
C HIS A 174 -28.78 26.91 17.59
N HIS A 175 -28.19 28.00 17.10
CA HIS A 175 -28.76 28.82 16.03
C HIS A 175 -27.73 28.97 14.91
N ASP A 176 -27.65 27.93 14.09
CA ASP A 176 -26.71 27.79 12.99
C ASP A 176 -27.34 28.26 11.65
N CYS A 177 -28.66 28.10 11.46
CA CYS A 177 -29.42 28.79 10.42
C CYS A 177 -29.58 30.29 10.75
N ARG A 178 -29.31 31.16 9.77
CA ARG A 178 -29.39 32.62 9.93
C ARG A 178 -30.80 33.15 10.18
N ASP A 179 -31.83 32.39 9.81
CA ASP A 179 -33.25 32.68 10.06
C ASP A 179 -33.87 31.85 11.21
N PHE A 180 -33.04 31.08 11.93
CA PHE A 180 -33.41 30.16 13.02
C PHE A 180 -34.30 28.98 12.60
N THR A 181 -34.39 28.63 11.31
CA THR A 181 -35.29 27.56 10.86
C THR A 181 -34.79 26.12 11.02
N ASP A 182 -33.54 25.96 11.44
CA ASP A 182 -32.96 24.76 12.05
C ASP A 182 -33.73 24.30 13.31
N GLU A 183 -34.20 25.25 14.12
CA GLU A 183 -34.85 25.00 15.42
C GLU A 183 -36.38 25.18 15.38
N ILE A 184 -36.95 25.71 14.30
CA ILE A 184 -38.39 26.08 14.23
C ILE A 184 -39.30 24.95 13.74
N GLU A 185 -38.80 24.00 12.95
CA GLU A 185 -39.62 22.92 12.34
C GLU A 185 -38.98 21.53 12.54
N CYS A 186 -38.48 21.31 13.76
CA CYS A 186 -37.99 20.03 14.24
C CYS A 186 -39.13 19.01 14.38
N ASP A 187 -39.27 18.13 13.40
CA ASP A 187 -40.11 16.93 13.51
C ASP A 187 -39.43 15.99 14.52
N THR A 188 -39.90 15.98 15.77
CA THR A 188 -39.08 15.55 16.91
C THR A 188 -38.84 14.03 16.93
N VAL A 189 -37.74 13.60 16.32
CA VAL A 189 -37.04 12.36 16.68
C VAL A 189 -36.52 12.53 18.10
N CYS A 190 -36.98 11.68 19.01
CA CYS A 190 -36.75 11.87 20.44
C CYS A 190 -35.36 11.37 20.88
N GLU A 191 -34.30 12.05 20.46
CA GLU A 191 -32.93 11.61 20.75
C GLU A 191 -32.57 11.75 22.24
N GLY A 192 -32.56 10.62 22.94
CA GLY A 192 -32.12 10.49 24.32
C GLY A 192 -32.61 9.19 24.95
N PRO A 193 -31.82 8.52 25.82
CA PRO A 193 -32.13 7.18 26.34
C PRO A 193 -33.41 7.11 27.20
N ASN A 194 -33.97 8.26 27.60
CA ASN A 194 -35.17 8.36 28.42
C ASN A 194 -36.37 8.97 27.68
N LYS A 195 -36.38 9.04 26.34
CA LYS A 195 -37.51 9.61 25.58
C LYS A 195 -38.25 8.58 24.73
N PHE A 196 -39.56 8.75 24.60
CA PHE A 196 -40.46 7.93 23.81
C PHE A 196 -41.21 8.78 22.80
N GLN A 197 -41.21 8.35 21.54
CA GLN A 197 -41.92 9.03 20.46
C GLN A 197 -43.35 8.50 20.35
N CYS A 198 -44.33 9.36 20.66
CA CYS A 198 -45.73 9.08 20.38
C CYS A 198 -45.95 8.94 18.86
N ARG A 199 -46.87 8.07 18.42
CA ARG A 199 -47.31 7.99 17.01
C ARG A 199 -47.85 9.33 16.48
N SER A 200 -48.25 10.24 17.37
CA SER A 200 -48.67 11.62 17.08
C SER A 200 -47.53 12.63 17.00
N GLY A 201 -46.26 12.20 16.92
CA GLY A 201 -45.06 13.07 16.82
C GLY A 201 -44.50 13.59 18.15
N GLU A 202 -45.33 13.70 19.19
CA GLU A 202 -44.91 14.19 20.52
C GLU A 202 -43.79 13.34 21.15
N CYS A 203 -42.80 13.96 21.78
CA CYS A 203 -41.84 13.28 22.65
C CYS A 203 -42.27 13.35 24.13
N ILE A 204 -42.50 12.19 24.74
CA ILE A 204 -42.71 12.07 26.19
C ILE A 204 -41.50 11.40 26.86
N ASP A 205 -41.49 11.35 28.19
CA ASP A 205 -40.44 10.66 28.95
C ASP A 205 -40.77 9.16 29.10
N MET A 206 -39.75 8.31 29.22
CA MET A 206 -39.93 6.86 29.42
C MET A 206 -40.63 6.54 30.75
N GLU A 207 -40.55 7.42 31.75
CA GLU A 207 -41.36 7.30 32.99
C GLU A 207 -42.87 7.52 32.77
N LYS A 208 -43.27 8.09 31.61
CA LYS A 208 -44.68 8.34 31.27
C LYS A 208 -45.32 7.23 30.43
N VAL A 209 -44.52 6.42 29.75
CA VAL A 209 -45.02 5.27 29.00
C VAL A 209 -45.67 4.26 29.97
N CYS A 210 -46.91 3.85 29.69
CA CYS A 210 -47.68 2.92 30.53
C CYS A 210 -47.91 3.39 32.00
N ASN A 211 -48.01 4.70 32.23
CA ASN A 211 -48.21 5.27 33.58
C ASN A 211 -49.68 5.31 34.05
N LYS A 212 -50.65 4.86 33.22
CA LYS A 212 -52.12 4.93 33.39
C LYS A 212 -52.70 6.34 33.24
N GLN A 213 -52.03 7.18 32.47
CA GLN A 213 -52.47 8.49 32.01
C GLN A 213 -52.13 8.64 30.52
N ASN A 214 -53.05 9.24 29.77
CA ASN A 214 -52.88 9.52 28.35
C ASN A 214 -52.04 10.80 28.15
N ASP A 215 -50.71 10.65 28.18
CA ASP A 215 -49.72 11.70 27.93
C ASP A 215 -49.50 11.95 26.42
N CYS A 216 -49.68 10.95 25.54
CA CYS A 216 -49.70 11.13 24.09
C CYS A 216 -51.06 11.66 23.58
N LYS A 217 -51.04 12.50 22.53
CA LYS A 217 -52.26 12.98 21.84
C LYS A 217 -53.10 11.86 21.17
N ASP A 218 -52.49 10.72 20.85
CA ASP A 218 -53.10 9.53 20.21
C ASP A 218 -53.21 8.30 21.16
N GLY A 219 -52.83 8.41 22.45
CA GLY A 219 -52.85 7.27 23.37
C GLY A 219 -51.90 6.11 23.02
N SER A 220 -50.85 6.40 22.24
CA SER A 220 -49.86 5.42 21.80
C SER A 220 -48.84 5.01 22.89
N ASP A 221 -48.85 5.72 24.01
CA ASP A 221 -48.18 5.44 25.29
C ASP A 221 -48.93 4.45 26.18
N GLU A 222 -50.24 4.28 25.95
CA GLU A 222 -51.16 3.48 26.76
C GLU A 222 -51.85 2.33 25.98
N PRO A 223 -51.17 1.55 25.12
CA PRO A 223 -51.82 0.51 24.32
C PRO A 223 -52.31 -0.64 25.21
N ALA A 224 -53.60 -0.61 25.55
CA ALA A 224 -54.28 -1.46 26.56
C ALA A 224 -54.23 -3.00 26.37
N LYS A 225 -53.40 -3.50 25.45
CA LYS A 225 -53.16 -4.91 25.15
C LYS A 225 -51.67 -5.30 25.16
N GLU A 226 -50.76 -4.34 25.05
CA GLU A 226 -49.31 -4.54 24.86
C GLU A 226 -48.47 -3.73 25.87
N CYS A 227 -49.13 -3.12 26.86
CA CYS A 227 -48.59 -2.18 27.84
C CYS A 227 -48.43 -2.85 29.21
N ASP A 228 -47.20 -2.87 29.76
CA ASP A 228 -46.82 -3.62 30.98
C ASP A 228 -47.22 -5.13 30.96
N ASN A 229 -47.37 -5.72 29.76
CA ASN A 229 -47.71 -7.12 29.55
C ASN A 229 -46.47 -7.93 29.17
N ASN A 230 -46.04 -8.85 30.04
CA ASN A 230 -44.84 -9.64 29.76
C ASN A 230 -45.10 -10.79 28.77
N GLU A 231 -44.87 -10.55 27.48
CA GLU A 231 -44.97 -11.58 26.44
C GLU A 231 -43.88 -12.67 26.58
N CYS A 232 -42.73 -12.36 27.18
CA CYS A 232 -41.64 -13.33 27.37
C CYS A 232 -42.05 -14.52 28.25
N LEU A 233 -42.97 -14.35 29.21
CA LEU A 233 -43.56 -15.45 29.98
C LEU A 233 -44.32 -16.48 29.10
N THR A 234 -44.80 -16.08 27.92
CA THR A 234 -45.58 -16.94 27.02
C THR A 234 -44.70 -17.47 25.90
N GLY A 235 -43.98 -18.57 26.18
CA GLY A 235 -43.14 -19.23 25.18
C GLY A 235 -41.95 -18.37 24.71
N ASN A 236 -41.36 -17.59 25.62
CA ASN A 236 -40.22 -16.70 25.35
C ASN A 236 -40.51 -15.63 24.28
N GLY A 237 -41.77 -15.19 24.11
CA GLY A 237 -42.18 -14.33 23.00
C GLY A 237 -42.00 -14.97 21.61
N GLY A 238 -41.69 -16.27 21.54
CA GLY A 238 -41.19 -16.93 20.33
C GLY A 238 -39.75 -16.56 19.95
N CYS A 239 -39.00 -15.88 20.83
CA CYS A 239 -37.56 -15.68 20.70
C CYS A 239 -36.82 -17.01 20.91
N SER A 240 -35.76 -17.24 20.11
CA SER A 240 -34.97 -18.47 20.19
C SER A 240 -34.07 -18.56 21.43
N HIS A 241 -33.56 -17.43 21.91
CA HIS A 241 -32.62 -17.35 23.04
C HIS A 241 -33.13 -16.39 24.12
N HIS A 242 -32.80 -15.10 24.02
CA HIS A 242 -33.22 -14.10 24.99
C HIS A 242 -34.43 -13.32 24.50
N CYS A 243 -35.38 -13.07 25.40
CA CYS A 243 -36.53 -12.21 25.20
C CYS A 243 -36.42 -11.08 26.24
N ASN A 244 -36.43 -9.83 25.78
CA ASN A 244 -36.34 -8.66 26.63
C ASN A 244 -37.71 -7.98 26.64
N ASP A 245 -38.29 -7.93 27.83
CA ASP A 245 -39.55 -7.26 28.12
C ASP A 245 -39.37 -5.75 28.02
N LEU A 246 -40.24 -5.05 27.28
CA LEU A 246 -40.24 -3.60 27.16
C LEU A 246 -41.50 -3.03 27.81
N LYS A 247 -41.57 -1.71 27.96
CA LYS A 247 -42.80 -1.06 28.48
C LYS A 247 -44.00 -1.22 27.54
N ILE A 248 -43.73 -1.28 26.24
CA ILE A 248 -44.70 -1.63 25.20
C ILE A 248 -44.08 -2.76 24.36
N GLY A 249 -44.67 -3.96 24.44
CA GLY A 249 -44.20 -5.15 23.74
C GLY A 249 -42.85 -5.72 24.26
N TYR A 250 -42.16 -6.46 23.39
CA TYR A 250 -40.90 -7.14 23.69
C TYR A 250 -39.96 -7.10 22.46
N ASN A 251 -38.67 -7.34 22.69
CA ASN A 251 -37.73 -7.68 21.62
C ASN A 251 -36.99 -9.00 21.91
N CYS A 252 -36.35 -9.56 20.88
CA CYS A 252 -35.48 -10.72 21.04
C CYS A 252 -34.01 -10.28 20.93
N SER A 253 -33.13 -10.86 21.75
CA SER A 253 -31.68 -10.71 21.61
C SER A 253 -30.97 -12.05 21.62
N CYS A 254 -29.72 -12.03 21.15
CA CYS A 254 -28.88 -13.20 20.98
C CYS A 254 -27.68 -13.16 21.93
N PRO A 255 -27.17 -14.32 22.36
CA PRO A 255 -25.90 -14.38 23.10
C PRO A 255 -24.73 -13.96 22.19
N ALA A 256 -23.58 -13.65 22.80
CA ALA A 256 -22.35 -13.35 22.05
C ALA A 256 -21.99 -14.52 21.10
N GLY A 257 -21.43 -14.19 19.93
CA GLY A 257 -21.20 -15.14 18.83
C GLY A 257 -22.43 -15.44 17.96
N TYR A 258 -23.60 -14.86 18.27
CA TYR A 258 -24.82 -15.03 17.48
C TYR A 258 -25.47 -13.70 17.12
N ARG A 259 -26.02 -13.60 15.90
CA ARG A 259 -26.77 -12.43 15.42
C ARG A 259 -28.25 -12.75 15.23
N LEU A 260 -29.10 -11.74 15.40
CA LEU A 260 -30.55 -11.89 15.19
C LEU A 260 -30.85 -11.93 13.68
N LYS A 261 -31.64 -12.92 13.26
CA LYS A 261 -32.08 -13.10 11.87
C LYS A 261 -33.17 -12.10 11.51
N ALA A 262 -33.42 -11.91 10.22
CA ALA A 262 -34.46 -11.04 9.67
C ALA A 262 -35.94 -11.42 10.02
N ASP A 263 -36.17 -12.45 10.83
CA ASP A 263 -37.46 -12.74 11.47
C ASP A 263 -37.62 -12.07 12.85
N ASN A 264 -36.58 -11.36 13.29
CA ASN A 264 -36.40 -10.73 14.61
C ASN A 264 -36.60 -11.69 15.80
N LYS A 265 -36.39 -12.99 15.62
CA LYS A 265 -36.68 -14.03 16.64
C LYS A 265 -35.64 -15.15 16.71
N THR A 266 -35.15 -15.65 15.57
CA THR A 266 -34.12 -16.68 15.53
C THR A 266 -32.73 -16.07 15.56
N CYS A 267 -31.85 -16.64 16.36
CA CYS A 267 -30.44 -16.30 16.36
C CYS A 267 -29.71 -17.27 15.43
N GLU A 268 -28.89 -16.73 14.53
CA GLU A 268 -27.97 -17.50 13.71
C GLU A 268 -26.52 -17.25 14.15
N ASP A 269 -25.70 -18.28 13.98
CA ASP A 269 -24.28 -18.29 14.27
C ASP A 269 -23.55 -17.21 13.45
N ILE A 270 -22.61 -16.49 14.05
CA ILE A 270 -21.74 -15.56 13.32
C ILE A 270 -20.52 -16.35 12.89
N ASP A 271 -20.42 -16.67 11.60
CA ASP A 271 -19.23 -17.31 11.05
C ASP A 271 -18.07 -16.31 10.99
N GLU A 272 -17.33 -16.18 12.09
CA GLU A 272 -16.21 -15.23 12.19
C GLU A 272 -15.04 -15.60 11.26
N CYS A 273 -15.01 -16.84 10.75
CA CYS A 273 -14.05 -17.29 9.74
C CYS A 273 -14.43 -16.90 8.31
N ALA A 274 -15.60 -16.28 8.09
CA ALA A 274 -15.92 -15.61 6.83
C ALA A 274 -15.15 -14.28 6.66
N GLU A 275 -14.63 -13.70 7.76
CA GLU A 275 -13.73 -12.55 7.74
C GLU A 275 -12.27 -13.04 7.75
N PRO A 276 -11.45 -12.69 6.73
CA PRO A 276 -10.15 -13.35 6.51
C PRO A 276 -9.06 -12.97 7.51
N ASP A 277 -9.27 -11.90 8.30
CA ASP A 277 -8.28 -11.35 9.22
C ASP A 277 -8.57 -11.70 10.70
N THR A 278 -9.58 -12.53 10.98
CA THR A 278 -9.97 -13.02 12.31
C THR A 278 -8.89 -13.85 13.01
N CYS A 279 -8.09 -14.59 12.24
CA CYS A 279 -6.98 -15.41 12.74
C CYS A 279 -5.71 -15.13 11.92
N THR A 280 -4.53 -15.25 12.55
CA THR A 280 -3.25 -15.09 11.82
C THR A 280 -3.00 -16.20 10.79
N GLN A 281 -3.54 -17.40 11.01
CA GLN A 281 -3.44 -18.55 10.10
C GLN A 281 -4.78 -19.26 9.96
N ILE A 282 -4.97 -20.43 10.59
CA ILE A 282 -6.15 -21.27 10.38
C ILE A 282 -7.28 -20.78 11.30
N CYS A 283 -8.46 -20.54 10.73
CA CYS A 283 -9.68 -20.24 11.49
C CYS A 283 -10.63 -21.44 11.45
N ILE A 284 -11.22 -21.80 12.59
CA ILE A 284 -12.23 -22.86 12.74
C ILE A 284 -13.45 -22.28 13.44
N ASN A 285 -14.55 -22.07 12.72
CA ASN A 285 -15.81 -21.63 13.32
C ASN A 285 -16.43 -22.76 14.16
N LEU A 286 -16.96 -22.42 15.33
CA LEU A 286 -17.75 -23.30 16.21
C LEU A 286 -18.99 -22.53 16.68
N PRO A 287 -20.14 -23.19 16.96
CA PRO A 287 -21.38 -22.49 17.29
C PRO A 287 -21.27 -21.49 18.47
N GLY A 288 -21.19 -20.20 18.14
CA GLY A 288 -21.02 -19.08 19.07
C GLY A 288 -19.59 -18.66 19.42
N SER A 289 -18.55 -19.20 18.76
CA SER A 289 -17.15 -18.77 18.92
C SER A 289 -16.20 -19.52 17.97
N TYR A 290 -15.36 -18.80 17.24
CA TYR A 290 -14.21 -19.36 16.53
C TYR A 290 -13.07 -19.90 17.45
N LYS A 291 -12.22 -20.75 16.87
CA LYS A 291 -10.90 -21.16 17.38
C LYS A 291 -9.84 -20.96 16.28
N CYS A 292 -8.79 -20.20 16.57
CA CYS A 292 -7.60 -20.17 15.71
C CYS A 292 -6.71 -21.41 15.91
N ASP A 293 -6.05 -21.86 14.85
CA ASP A 293 -5.01 -22.89 14.84
C ASP A 293 -3.84 -22.45 13.94
N CYS A 294 -2.72 -23.18 14.04
CA CYS A 294 -1.50 -22.89 13.27
C CYS A 294 -1.20 -23.97 12.23
N GLY A 295 -0.56 -23.56 11.13
CA GLY A 295 -0.07 -24.46 10.08
C GLY A 295 1.16 -25.27 10.52
N GLU A 296 1.57 -26.20 9.66
CA GLU A 296 2.76 -27.03 9.90
C GLU A 296 4.03 -26.16 10.05
N GLY A 297 4.81 -26.42 11.11
CA GLY A 297 5.98 -25.62 11.48
C GLY A 297 5.69 -24.34 12.27
N TYR A 298 4.42 -24.03 12.58
CA TYR A 298 4.04 -22.89 13.42
C TYR A 298 3.41 -23.35 14.74
N MET A 299 3.66 -22.60 15.82
CA MET A 299 3.04 -22.79 17.14
C MET A 299 2.34 -21.50 17.59
N ILE A 300 1.26 -21.64 18.36
CA ILE A 300 0.58 -20.50 18.96
C ILE A 300 1.39 -19.96 20.14
N ASP A 301 1.74 -18.67 20.09
CA ASP A 301 2.41 -17.97 21.18
C ASP A 301 1.41 -17.76 22.35
N PRO A 302 1.69 -18.26 23.56
CA PRO A 302 0.78 -18.13 24.70
C PRO A 302 0.53 -16.67 25.16
N ALA A 303 1.38 -15.72 24.79
CA ALA A 303 1.27 -14.32 25.14
C ALA A 303 0.51 -13.49 24.09
N THR A 304 0.82 -13.67 22.79
CA THR A 304 0.17 -12.90 21.70
C THR A 304 -1.02 -13.61 21.07
N LYS A 305 -1.19 -14.92 21.29
CA LYS A 305 -2.13 -15.80 20.56
C LYS A 305 -1.94 -15.85 19.03
N THR A 306 -0.80 -15.36 18.53
CA THR A 306 -0.45 -15.42 17.11
C THR A 306 0.37 -16.66 16.80
N CYS A 307 0.29 -17.14 15.56
CA CYS A 307 1.07 -18.29 15.08
C CYS A 307 2.49 -17.85 14.67
N LYS A 308 3.50 -18.32 15.40
CA LYS A 308 4.92 -18.03 15.18
C LYS A 308 5.70 -19.28 14.84
N ALA A 309 6.81 -19.14 14.12
CA ALA A 309 7.61 -20.26 13.66
C ALA A 309 8.17 -21.09 14.84
N GLU A 310 8.17 -22.41 14.72
CA GLU A 310 8.85 -23.29 15.68
C GLU A 310 10.36 -22.98 15.72
N SER A 311 10.93 -22.94 16.92
CA SER A 311 12.21 -22.25 17.16
C SER A 311 13.40 -22.86 16.42
N GLY A 312 13.79 -22.24 15.30
CA GLY A 312 14.94 -22.63 14.49
C GLY A 312 15.78 -21.47 13.96
N THR A 313 15.18 -20.51 13.24
CA THR A 313 15.89 -19.39 12.60
C THR A 313 15.20 -18.05 12.80
N VAL A 314 15.95 -16.95 12.82
CA VAL A 314 15.38 -15.59 12.83
C VAL A 314 15.01 -15.20 11.40
N PRO A 315 13.75 -14.81 11.11
CA PRO A 315 13.35 -14.38 9.77
C PRO A 315 14.19 -13.18 9.33
N THR A 316 14.67 -13.26 8.09
CA THR A 316 15.66 -12.34 7.54
C THR A 316 15.16 -11.74 6.24
N LEU A 317 15.14 -10.41 6.16
CA LEU A 317 14.82 -9.66 4.95
C LEU A 317 16.07 -9.49 4.10
N TYR A 318 15.95 -9.69 2.79
CA TYR A 318 16.97 -9.33 1.80
C TYR A 318 16.36 -8.36 0.80
N PHE A 319 17.04 -7.24 0.54
CA PHE A 319 16.53 -6.18 -0.33
C PHE A 319 17.61 -5.58 -1.24
N THR A 320 17.20 -5.13 -2.43
CA THR A 320 18.08 -4.37 -3.34
C THR A 320 18.31 -2.96 -2.80
N ASN A 321 19.46 -2.38 -3.13
CA ASN A 321 19.85 -1.01 -2.82
C ASN A 321 20.73 -0.51 -3.97
N ARG A 322 20.20 -0.62 -5.20
CA ARG A 322 20.79 -0.26 -6.52
C ARG A 322 22.15 -0.88 -6.87
N HIS A 323 23.19 -0.56 -6.12
CA HIS A 323 24.58 -1.00 -6.33
C HIS A 323 25.00 -2.13 -5.37
N GLU A 324 24.08 -2.59 -4.53
CA GLU A 324 24.29 -3.67 -3.57
C GLU A 324 22.98 -4.37 -3.19
N VAL A 325 23.09 -5.59 -2.63
CA VAL A 325 22.00 -6.27 -1.91
C VAL A 325 22.35 -6.27 -0.42
N ARG A 326 21.38 -5.93 0.43
CA ARG A 326 21.51 -5.93 1.90
C ARG A 326 20.67 -7.04 2.53
N LYS A 327 21.11 -7.47 3.72
CA LYS A 327 20.44 -8.38 4.65
C LYS A 327 20.10 -7.63 5.92
N LEU A 328 18.88 -7.77 6.43
CA LEU A 328 18.43 -7.26 7.71
C LEU A 328 17.61 -8.33 8.44
N THR A 329 17.99 -8.72 9.65
CA THR A 329 17.13 -9.59 10.48
C THR A 329 15.95 -8.80 11.06
N VAL A 330 14.78 -9.44 11.22
CA VAL A 330 13.54 -8.76 11.67
C VAL A 330 13.64 -8.25 13.12
N ASP A 331 14.51 -8.85 13.94
CA ASP A 331 14.87 -8.38 15.29
C ASP A 331 15.87 -7.20 15.29
N ARG A 332 16.37 -6.80 14.12
CA ARG A 332 17.41 -5.77 13.88
C ARG A 332 18.78 -6.09 14.50
N SER A 333 19.06 -7.34 14.85
CA SER A 333 20.36 -7.73 15.43
C SER A 333 21.51 -7.77 14.43
N ASP A 334 21.23 -8.03 13.15
CA ASP A 334 22.22 -8.14 12.08
C ASP A 334 21.79 -7.36 10.83
N TYR A 335 22.63 -6.43 10.38
CA TYR A 335 22.42 -5.59 9.19
C TYR A 335 23.70 -5.51 8.37
N VAL A 336 23.74 -6.22 7.23
CA VAL A 336 24.96 -6.53 6.49
C VAL A 336 24.77 -6.39 4.98
N ARG A 337 25.80 -5.90 4.28
CA ARG A 337 25.89 -5.91 2.82
C ARG A 337 26.30 -7.30 2.33
N VAL A 338 25.45 -7.93 1.53
CA VAL A 338 25.63 -9.31 1.05
C VAL A 338 26.36 -9.34 -0.28
N ILE A 339 25.85 -8.59 -1.27
CA ILE A 339 26.42 -8.51 -2.62
C ILE A 339 26.84 -7.05 -2.87
N PRO A 340 28.15 -6.74 -2.95
CA PRO A 340 28.64 -5.40 -3.23
C PRO A 340 28.88 -5.17 -4.74
N GLN A 341 28.95 -3.91 -5.15
CA GLN A 341 29.44 -3.46 -6.47
C GLN A 341 28.62 -3.90 -7.70
N LEU A 342 27.30 -4.09 -7.53
CA LEU A 342 26.35 -4.28 -8.64
C LEU A 342 26.17 -2.99 -9.44
N LYS A 343 25.64 -3.06 -10.68
CA LYS A 343 25.46 -1.87 -11.53
C LYS A 343 24.10 -1.22 -11.31
N ASN A 344 23.01 -1.95 -11.53
CA ASN A 344 21.67 -1.49 -11.18
C ASN A 344 20.77 -2.70 -10.90
N ALA A 345 20.94 -3.29 -9.71
CA ALA A 345 20.16 -4.41 -9.24
C ALA A 345 18.75 -3.96 -8.85
N VAL A 346 17.73 -4.64 -9.39
CA VAL A 346 16.31 -4.26 -9.22
C VAL A 346 15.54 -5.39 -8.56
N ALA A 347 15.23 -6.47 -9.30
CA ALA A 347 14.50 -7.62 -8.78
C ALA A 347 15.43 -8.64 -8.13
N LEU A 348 14.94 -9.36 -7.12
CA LEU A 348 15.68 -10.44 -6.44
C LEU A 348 14.74 -11.56 -5.97
N ASP A 349 15.20 -12.80 -6.01
CA ASP A 349 14.51 -13.93 -5.35
C ASP A 349 15.51 -15.05 -5.01
N MET A 350 15.06 -16.07 -4.28
CA MET A 350 15.91 -17.10 -3.69
C MET A 350 15.36 -18.51 -3.87
N ASP A 351 16.28 -19.47 -3.86
CA ASP A 351 16.01 -20.88 -3.61
C ASP A 351 16.62 -21.20 -2.24
N MET A 352 15.79 -21.21 -1.20
CA MET A 352 16.24 -21.43 0.18
C MET A 352 16.81 -22.86 0.37
N PRO A 353 16.16 -23.94 -0.12
CA PRO A 353 16.70 -25.29 -0.04
C PRO A 353 18.10 -25.47 -0.63
N ASN A 354 18.40 -24.82 -1.76
CA ASN A 354 19.71 -24.87 -2.41
C ASN A 354 20.64 -23.70 -2.05
N LYS A 355 20.21 -22.79 -1.15
CA LYS A 355 20.93 -21.57 -0.73
C LYS A 355 21.37 -20.64 -1.88
N MET A 356 20.57 -20.54 -2.94
CA MET A 356 20.88 -19.67 -4.07
C MET A 356 20.11 -18.34 -3.96
N ILE A 357 20.78 -17.24 -4.32
CA ILE A 357 20.15 -15.94 -4.59
C ILE A 357 20.27 -15.63 -6.07
N PHE A 358 19.18 -15.12 -6.65
CA PHE A 358 19.04 -14.66 -8.02
C PHE A 358 18.72 -13.17 -8.02
N TRP A 359 19.23 -12.42 -9.00
CA TRP A 359 18.91 -11.00 -9.16
C TRP A 359 18.97 -10.54 -10.61
N SER A 360 18.19 -9.53 -10.96
CA SER A 360 18.30 -8.83 -12.24
C SER A 360 19.25 -7.62 -12.12
N ASP A 361 19.99 -7.31 -13.19
CA ASP A 361 20.70 -6.05 -13.34
C ASP A 361 20.28 -5.36 -14.64
N LEU A 362 19.57 -4.22 -14.53
CA LEU A 362 19.04 -3.49 -15.68
C LEU A 362 20.12 -2.81 -16.52
N SER A 363 21.25 -2.42 -15.91
CA SER A 363 22.36 -1.77 -16.64
C SER A 363 23.16 -2.76 -17.47
N LEU A 364 23.21 -4.03 -17.05
CA LEU A 364 23.88 -5.11 -17.77
C LEU A 364 22.92 -5.91 -18.67
N LYS A 365 21.60 -5.80 -18.45
CA LYS A 365 20.53 -6.59 -19.09
C LYS A 365 20.68 -8.10 -18.88
N LYS A 366 20.95 -8.50 -17.64
CA LYS A 366 21.20 -9.91 -17.28
C LYS A 366 20.50 -10.32 -16.00
N ILE A 367 20.23 -11.62 -15.90
CA ILE A 367 19.86 -12.28 -14.65
C ILE A 367 21.07 -13.09 -14.17
N TYR A 368 21.44 -12.88 -12.92
CA TYR A 368 22.58 -13.51 -12.25
C TYR A 368 22.12 -14.47 -11.14
N SER A 369 23.00 -15.38 -10.74
CA SER A 369 22.84 -16.23 -9.56
C SER A 369 24.15 -16.43 -8.79
N SER A 370 24.04 -16.71 -7.50
CA SER A 370 25.18 -17.12 -6.65
C SER A 370 24.69 -17.88 -5.42
N VAL A 371 25.58 -18.66 -4.79
CA VAL A 371 25.33 -19.23 -3.46
C VAL A 371 25.44 -18.11 -2.43
N ILE A 372 24.42 -17.94 -1.59
CA ILE A 372 24.28 -16.81 -0.63
C ILE A 372 25.55 -16.61 0.21
N ASP A 373 26.08 -17.70 0.78
CA ASP A 373 27.25 -17.70 1.68
C ASP A 373 28.55 -17.15 1.04
N VAL A 374 28.63 -17.08 -0.30
CA VAL A 374 29.81 -16.56 -1.05
C VAL A 374 29.46 -15.42 -2.04
N ALA A 375 28.21 -14.95 -2.06
CA ALA A 375 27.72 -13.98 -3.02
C ALA A 375 28.42 -12.60 -2.94
N GLY A 376 29.15 -12.32 -1.86
CA GLY A 376 30.00 -11.13 -1.72
C GLY A 376 31.23 -11.10 -2.64
N ASN A 377 31.60 -12.22 -3.29
CA ASN A 377 32.69 -12.30 -4.26
C ASN A 377 32.14 -12.51 -5.68
N SER A 378 32.34 -11.51 -6.55
CA SER A 378 31.90 -11.54 -7.96
C SER A 378 32.47 -12.68 -8.79
N SER A 379 33.55 -13.33 -8.34
CA SER A 379 34.10 -14.56 -8.95
C SER A 379 33.13 -15.76 -8.89
N HIS A 380 32.11 -15.72 -8.03
CA HIS A 380 31.09 -16.76 -7.88
C HIS A 380 29.74 -16.38 -8.52
N HIS A 381 29.65 -15.21 -9.18
CA HIS A 381 28.43 -14.78 -9.87
C HIS A 381 28.30 -15.51 -11.20
N SER A 382 27.31 -16.40 -11.29
CA SER A 382 26.95 -17.11 -12.52
C SER A 382 25.92 -16.29 -13.31
N VAL A 383 26.00 -16.29 -14.63
CA VAL A 383 24.99 -15.66 -15.50
C VAL A 383 23.96 -16.72 -15.86
N VAL A 384 22.68 -16.46 -15.53
CA VAL A 384 21.55 -17.36 -15.84
C VAL A 384 20.93 -16.98 -17.18
N VAL A 385 20.75 -15.68 -17.44
CA VAL A 385 20.27 -15.18 -18.75
C VAL A 385 21.07 -13.95 -19.16
N ASP A 386 21.55 -13.93 -20.39
CA ASP A 386 22.51 -12.95 -20.90
C ASP A 386 22.03 -12.16 -22.13
N SER A 387 20.85 -12.51 -22.66
CA SER A 387 20.35 -12.11 -23.98
C SER A 387 18.83 -12.23 -24.06
N GLY A 388 18.19 -11.47 -24.95
CA GLY A 388 16.74 -11.44 -25.10
C GLY A 388 16.00 -10.97 -23.84
N ILE A 389 16.57 -9.99 -23.16
CA ILE A 389 16.07 -9.33 -21.95
C ILE A 389 16.38 -7.83 -22.12
N GLU A 390 15.42 -6.97 -21.78
CA GLU A 390 15.56 -5.51 -21.85
C GLU A 390 15.32 -4.86 -20.47
N ALA A 391 14.19 -5.14 -19.82
CA ALA A 391 13.81 -4.55 -18.53
C ALA A 391 13.17 -5.58 -17.56
N PRO A 392 13.99 -6.47 -16.96
CA PRO A 392 13.55 -7.48 -16.01
C PRO A 392 13.23 -6.88 -14.62
N GLU A 393 12.02 -6.33 -14.49
CA GLU A 393 11.52 -5.64 -13.27
C GLU A 393 11.07 -6.58 -12.14
N GLY A 394 10.86 -7.88 -12.40
CA GLY A 394 10.46 -8.86 -11.38
C GLY A 394 10.95 -10.28 -11.69
N ILE A 395 11.29 -11.03 -10.64
CA ILE A 395 11.77 -12.43 -10.69
C ILE A 395 10.97 -13.26 -9.69
N ALA A 396 10.69 -14.52 -10.02
CA ALA A 396 10.18 -15.51 -9.08
C ALA A 396 10.77 -16.90 -9.35
N VAL A 397 11.14 -17.64 -8.30
CA VAL A 397 11.82 -18.93 -8.39
C VAL A 397 10.91 -20.07 -7.93
N ASP A 398 10.80 -21.11 -8.76
CA ASP A 398 10.16 -22.38 -8.42
C ASP A 398 11.22 -23.33 -7.85
N TRP A 399 11.39 -23.28 -6.53
CA TRP A 399 12.33 -24.11 -5.75
C TRP A 399 12.01 -25.61 -5.79
N ILE A 400 10.81 -26.00 -6.26
CA ILE A 400 10.40 -27.40 -6.33
C ILE A 400 10.82 -28.02 -7.67
N HIS A 401 10.63 -27.30 -8.77
CA HIS A 401 10.90 -27.81 -10.12
C HIS A 401 12.22 -27.31 -10.73
N GLY A 402 12.88 -26.33 -10.12
CA GLY A 402 14.17 -25.79 -10.58
C GLY A 402 14.03 -24.81 -11.74
N ASN A 403 12.95 -24.02 -11.76
CA ASN A 403 12.68 -23.01 -12.78
C ASN A 403 12.76 -21.59 -12.20
N ILE A 404 13.11 -20.62 -13.03
CA ILE A 404 13.08 -19.20 -12.74
C ILE A 404 12.17 -18.49 -13.75
N TYR A 405 11.26 -17.67 -13.24
CA TYR A 405 10.30 -16.88 -14.00
C TYR A 405 10.67 -15.41 -13.89
N TRP A 406 10.44 -14.63 -14.94
CA TRP A 406 10.59 -13.18 -14.89
C TRP A 406 9.60 -12.46 -15.80
N THR A 407 9.26 -11.24 -15.39
CA THR A 407 8.57 -10.23 -16.18
C THR A 407 9.60 -9.41 -16.97
N ASP A 408 9.24 -8.92 -18.15
CA ASP A 408 10.02 -7.89 -18.85
C ASP A 408 9.08 -6.79 -19.35
N SER A 409 9.22 -5.59 -18.79
CA SER A 409 8.29 -4.47 -19.02
C SER A 409 8.48 -3.79 -20.39
N VAL A 410 9.67 -3.91 -20.99
CA VAL A 410 9.99 -3.35 -22.31
C VAL A 410 9.69 -4.33 -23.43
N LEU A 411 9.95 -5.63 -23.23
CA LEU A 411 9.57 -6.69 -24.18
C LEU A 411 8.10 -7.08 -24.06
N LYS A 412 7.43 -6.72 -22.95
CA LYS A 412 6.03 -7.06 -22.63
C LYS A 412 5.80 -8.57 -22.59
N THR A 413 6.66 -9.27 -21.86
CA THR A 413 6.62 -10.73 -21.74
C THR A 413 6.70 -11.23 -20.32
N ILE A 414 6.19 -12.43 -20.10
CA ILE A 414 6.55 -13.30 -18.98
C ILE A 414 7.26 -14.52 -19.56
N SER A 415 8.47 -14.78 -19.08
CA SER A 415 9.35 -15.87 -19.56
C SER A 415 9.74 -16.79 -18.41
N VAL A 416 10.12 -18.02 -18.76
CA VAL A 416 10.65 -19.04 -17.86
C VAL A 416 11.97 -19.58 -18.38
N ALA A 417 12.88 -19.91 -17.47
CA ALA A 417 14.06 -20.71 -17.74
C ALA A 417 14.29 -21.73 -16.62
N THR A 418 15.17 -22.71 -16.85
CA THR A 418 15.77 -23.48 -15.76
C THR A 418 16.72 -22.59 -14.94
N THR A 419 16.92 -22.88 -13.66
CA THR A 419 17.80 -22.08 -12.77
C THR A 419 19.28 -22.07 -13.18
N ASP A 420 19.69 -23.00 -14.06
CA ASP A 420 21.02 -23.04 -14.70
C ASP A 420 21.11 -22.25 -16.02
N GLY A 421 20.00 -21.66 -16.50
CA GLY A 421 19.91 -20.93 -17.76
C GLY A 421 19.90 -21.80 -19.03
N SER A 422 20.05 -23.13 -18.92
CA SER A 422 20.29 -24.00 -20.08
C SER A 422 19.07 -24.17 -21.01
N LYS A 423 17.86 -23.92 -20.50
CA LYS A 423 16.61 -24.00 -21.26
C LYS A 423 15.74 -22.79 -20.94
N ARG A 424 15.23 -22.12 -21.97
CA ARG A 424 14.35 -20.94 -21.87
C ARG A 424 13.12 -21.07 -22.76
N LYS A 425 11.99 -20.52 -22.31
CA LYS A 425 10.78 -20.28 -23.09
C LYS A 425 10.11 -18.95 -22.70
N THR A 426 9.61 -18.21 -23.69
CA THR A 426 8.62 -17.14 -23.49
C THR A 426 7.23 -17.79 -23.31
N LEU A 427 6.54 -17.49 -22.19
CA LEU A 427 5.23 -18.08 -21.87
C LEU A 427 4.08 -17.18 -22.32
N ILE A 428 4.14 -15.90 -21.96
CA ILE A 428 3.10 -14.91 -22.24
C ILE A 428 3.77 -13.73 -22.95
N ALA A 429 3.21 -13.30 -24.08
CA ALA A 429 3.71 -12.20 -24.92
C ALA A 429 2.57 -11.46 -25.64
N THR A 430 1.39 -11.43 -25.00
CA THR A 430 0.13 -10.92 -25.54
C THR A 430 -0.69 -10.35 -24.39
N ASP A 431 -1.36 -9.20 -24.58
CA ASP A 431 -2.14 -8.53 -23.53
C ASP A 431 -1.32 -8.28 -22.23
N LEU A 432 -0.07 -7.89 -22.39
CA LEU A 432 0.77 -7.33 -21.33
C LEU A 432 1.20 -5.95 -21.81
N ASP A 433 1.24 -4.96 -20.91
CA ASP A 433 1.68 -3.59 -21.24
C ASP A 433 2.91 -3.18 -20.42
N LYS A 434 2.85 -3.33 -19.09
CA LYS A 434 3.99 -3.09 -18.17
C LYS A 434 3.94 -4.08 -16.98
N PRO A 435 4.21 -5.38 -17.22
CA PRO A 435 4.32 -6.35 -16.14
C PRO A 435 5.50 -6.00 -15.22
N ARG A 436 5.26 -5.93 -13.91
CA ARG A 436 6.27 -5.58 -12.88
C ARG A 436 6.61 -6.76 -11.98
N ALA A 437 5.92 -6.93 -10.86
CA ALA A 437 6.25 -7.99 -9.90
C ALA A 437 5.56 -9.30 -10.28
N ILE A 438 6.18 -10.42 -9.90
CA ILE A 438 5.68 -11.77 -10.12
C ILE A 438 5.95 -12.62 -8.88
N THR A 439 5.04 -13.52 -8.54
CA THR A 439 5.20 -14.49 -7.45
C THR A 439 4.59 -15.83 -7.85
N VAL A 440 5.09 -16.92 -7.28
CA VAL A 440 4.73 -18.30 -7.67
C VAL A 440 4.18 -19.11 -6.50
N ASP A 441 3.28 -20.03 -6.82
CA ASP A 441 2.86 -21.13 -5.95
C ASP A 441 3.22 -22.48 -6.62
N PRO A 442 4.41 -23.03 -6.31
CA PRO A 442 4.83 -24.36 -6.77
C PRO A 442 4.06 -25.54 -6.17
N VAL A 443 3.18 -25.31 -5.19
CA VAL A 443 2.36 -26.35 -4.55
C VAL A 443 1.03 -26.51 -5.30
N ASN A 444 0.40 -25.39 -5.68
CA ASN A 444 -0.85 -25.32 -6.45
C ASN A 444 -0.63 -25.18 -7.97
N ASN A 445 0.63 -25.09 -8.41
CA ASN A 445 1.07 -24.94 -9.80
C ASN A 445 0.65 -23.61 -10.48
N LEU A 446 0.59 -22.51 -9.73
CA LEU A 446 0.12 -21.19 -10.20
C LEU A 446 1.23 -20.12 -10.16
N MET A 447 1.07 -19.06 -10.94
CA MET A 447 1.84 -17.82 -10.86
C MET A 447 0.93 -16.60 -10.96
N TYR A 448 1.33 -15.51 -10.30
CA TYR A 448 0.57 -14.27 -10.16
C TYR A 448 1.47 -13.08 -10.46
N TRP A 449 0.98 -12.06 -11.16
CA TRP A 449 1.77 -10.87 -11.49
C TRP A 449 0.95 -9.58 -11.47
N THR A 450 1.65 -8.46 -11.35
CA THR A 450 1.12 -7.10 -11.51
C THR A 450 1.44 -6.56 -12.90
N ASP A 451 0.50 -5.85 -13.51
CA ASP A 451 0.71 -5.01 -14.69
C ASP A 451 0.16 -3.60 -14.40
N TRP A 452 0.99 -2.57 -14.57
CA TRP A 452 0.66 -1.16 -14.30
C TRP A 452 0.53 -0.33 -15.60
N GLY A 453 0.19 -1.00 -16.69
CA GLY A 453 -0.08 -0.39 -17.99
C GLY A 453 -1.37 0.44 -18.07
N GLU A 454 -1.82 0.70 -19.30
CA GLU A 454 -3.06 1.44 -19.57
C GLU A 454 -4.31 0.78 -18.94
N GLU A 455 -4.39 -0.55 -18.95
CA GLU A 455 -5.35 -1.33 -18.16
C GLU A 455 -4.63 -2.03 -17.00
N ALA A 456 -4.46 -1.31 -15.88
CA ALA A 456 -3.81 -1.84 -14.68
C ALA A 456 -4.55 -3.06 -14.11
N LYS A 457 -3.81 -4.15 -13.85
CA LYS A 457 -4.40 -5.44 -13.46
C LYS A 457 -3.47 -6.33 -12.62
N ILE A 458 -4.08 -7.20 -11.83
CA ILE A 458 -3.43 -8.38 -11.25
C ILE A 458 -4.03 -9.60 -11.95
N GLU A 459 -3.18 -10.52 -12.36
CA GLU A 459 -3.58 -11.72 -13.08
C GLU A 459 -2.96 -12.98 -12.47
N LYS A 460 -3.55 -14.13 -12.82
CA LYS A 460 -3.04 -15.45 -12.46
C LYS A 460 -3.06 -16.39 -13.67
N SER A 461 -2.14 -17.34 -13.71
CA SER A 461 -2.15 -18.47 -14.64
C SER A 461 -1.45 -19.68 -14.03
N GLY A 462 -1.49 -20.82 -14.69
CA GLY A 462 -0.60 -21.94 -14.38
C GLY A 462 0.88 -21.60 -14.60
N LEU A 463 1.78 -22.31 -13.93
CA LEU A 463 3.25 -22.23 -14.13
C LEU A 463 3.70 -22.64 -15.56
N ASN A 464 2.82 -23.26 -16.34
CA ASN A 464 3.00 -23.53 -17.76
C ASN A 464 2.45 -22.43 -18.70
N GLY A 465 1.89 -21.34 -18.16
CA GLY A 465 1.21 -20.28 -18.91
C GLY A 465 -0.23 -20.61 -19.37
N ALA A 466 -0.79 -21.75 -18.94
CA ALA A 466 -2.18 -22.11 -19.23
C ALA A 466 -3.18 -21.45 -18.26
N ASP A 467 -4.46 -21.46 -18.60
CA ASP A 467 -5.59 -21.03 -17.75
C ASP A 467 -5.41 -19.62 -17.13
N ARG A 468 -4.88 -18.69 -17.95
CA ARG A 468 -4.74 -17.28 -17.59
C ARG A 468 -6.10 -16.61 -17.33
N THR A 469 -6.22 -15.94 -16.19
CA THR A 469 -7.40 -15.18 -15.77
C THR A 469 -7.00 -13.90 -15.02
N THR A 470 -7.74 -12.81 -15.25
CA THR A 470 -7.60 -11.59 -14.47
C THR A 470 -8.23 -11.77 -13.09
N LEU A 471 -7.49 -11.40 -12.03
CA LEU A 471 -7.90 -11.53 -10.64
C LEU A 471 -8.38 -10.19 -10.05
N VAL A 472 -7.71 -9.09 -10.38
CA VAL A 472 -8.10 -7.73 -9.97
C VAL A 472 -7.98 -6.79 -11.17
N LYS A 473 -9.02 -5.98 -11.41
CA LYS A 473 -9.11 -4.95 -12.46
C LYS A 473 -9.77 -3.65 -12.00
N ASP A 474 -10.38 -3.65 -10.80
CA ASP A 474 -11.19 -2.57 -10.26
C ASP A 474 -10.47 -1.95 -9.06
N ASN A 475 -10.50 -0.62 -8.92
CA ASN A 475 -9.77 0.13 -7.87
C ASN A 475 -8.30 -0.30 -7.74
N ILE A 476 -7.56 -0.13 -8.83
CA ILE A 476 -6.14 -0.50 -9.01
C ILE A 476 -5.57 0.45 -10.08
N VAL A 477 -4.37 0.99 -9.87
CA VAL A 477 -3.79 2.03 -10.74
C VAL A 477 -2.31 1.78 -10.98
N TRP A 478 -1.45 1.82 -9.95
CA TRP A 478 -0.01 1.50 -10.07
C TRP A 478 0.36 0.33 -9.15
N PRO A 479 -0.13 -0.90 -9.43
CA PRO A 479 0.23 -2.08 -8.66
C PRO A 479 1.69 -2.44 -8.90
N ASN A 480 2.50 -2.35 -7.84
CA ASN A 480 3.94 -2.63 -7.92
C ASN A 480 4.23 -4.05 -7.42
N GLY A 481 4.65 -4.19 -6.16
CA GLY A 481 4.96 -5.47 -5.54
C GLY A 481 3.73 -6.36 -5.34
N ILE A 482 3.95 -7.68 -5.41
CA ILE A 482 2.97 -8.71 -5.04
C ILE A 482 3.67 -9.84 -4.29
N THR A 483 3.04 -10.37 -3.24
CA THR A 483 3.55 -11.50 -2.47
C THR A 483 2.42 -12.44 -2.07
N LEU A 484 2.74 -13.73 -1.94
CA LEU A 484 1.80 -14.78 -1.54
C LEU A 484 2.04 -15.23 -0.11
N ASP A 485 0.97 -15.31 0.68
CA ASP A 485 0.88 -16.22 1.81
C ASP A 485 0.34 -17.57 1.33
N MET A 486 1.21 -18.59 1.32
CA MET A 486 0.87 -19.94 0.85
C MET A 486 0.05 -20.73 1.88
N VAL A 487 0.12 -20.37 3.18
CA VAL A 487 -0.64 -21.02 4.26
C VAL A 487 -2.09 -20.56 4.20
N ASN A 488 -2.31 -19.25 4.07
CA ASN A 488 -3.65 -18.65 4.04
C ASN A 488 -4.20 -18.50 2.62
N GLN A 489 -3.45 -18.92 1.59
CA GLN A 489 -3.79 -18.78 0.16
C GLN A 489 -4.29 -17.37 -0.19
N ARG A 490 -3.54 -16.36 0.28
CA ARG A 490 -3.91 -14.94 0.22
C ARG A 490 -2.76 -14.11 -0.36
N LEU A 491 -3.08 -13.33 -1.38
CA LEU A 491 -2.16 -12.41 -2.03
C LEU A 491 -2.21 -11.05 -1.34
N TYR A 492 -1.05 -10.40 -1.24
CA TYR A 492 -0.88 -9.03 -0.76
C TYR A 492 -0.15 -8.23 -1.84
N TRP A 493 -0.60 -6.99 -2.10
CA TRP A 493 0.05 -6.08 -3.06
C TRP A 493 0.05 -4.64 -2.56
N VAL A 494 0.94 -3.83 -3.14
CA VAL A 494 1.00 -2.37 -2.92
C VAL A 494 0.64 -1.63 -4.20
N ASP A 495 -0.09 -0.52 -4.06
CA ASP A 495 -0.39 0.41 -5.15
C ASP A 495 0.19 1.79 -4.83
N SER A 496 1.14 2.24 -5.66
CA SER A 496 1.84 3.52 -5.47
C SER A 496 1.02 4.76 -5.79
N LYS A 497 -0.12 4.64 -6.49
CA LYS A 497 -0.95 5.79 -6.84
C LYS A 497 -2.19 5.91 -5.97
N LEU A 498 -2.63 4.80 -5.37
CA LEU A 498 -3.68 4.75 -4.34
C LEU A 498 -3.12 4.79 -2.91
N HIS A 499 -1.80 4.93 -2.73
CA HIS A 499 -1.10 4.99 -1.44
C HIS A 499 -1.53 3.90 -0.46
N SER A 500 -1.72 2.67 -0.98
CA SER A 500 -2.41 1.61 -0.25
C SER A 500 -1.72 0.25 -0.36
N LEU A 501 -1.92 -0.56 0.69
CA LEU A 501 -1.57 -1.97 0.76
C LEU A 501 -2.86 -2.76 0.88
N SER A 502 -3.11 -3.66 -0.08
CA SER A 502 -4.34 -4.46 -0.19
C SER A 502 -4.03 -5.95 -0.13
N SER A 503 -5.04 -6.74 0.25
CA SER A 503 -5.00 -8.21 0.23
C SER A 503 -6.27 -8.81 -0.39
N ILE A 504 -6.16 -10.01 -0.97
CA ILE A 504 -7.25 -10.74 -1.63
C ILE A 504 -6.97 -12.25 -1.59
N ASP A 505 -8.03 -13.06 -1.52
CA ASP A 505 -7.93 -14.52 -1.72
C ASP A 505 -7.44 -14.83 -3.14
N VAL A 506 -6.63 -15.88 -3.34
CA VAL A 506 -6.19 -16.32 -4.70
C VAL A 506 -7.34 -16.65 -5.65
N ASN A 507 -8.54 -16.91 -5.12
CA ASN A 507 -9.79 -17.12 -5.87
C ASN A 507 -10.49 -15.82 -6.28
N GLY A 508 -10.09 -14.66 -5.76
CA GLY A 508 -10.66 -13.34 -6.03
C GLY A 508 -11.72 -12.89 -5.01
N GLY A 509 -11.91 -13.65 -3.93
CA GLY A 509 -12.83 -13.32 -2.84
C GLY A 509 -12.19 -12.45 -1.75
N ALA A 510 -13.04 -11.92 -0.86
CA ALA A 510 -12.66 -11.28 0.40
C ALA A 510 -11.50 -10.26 0.29
N ARG A 511 -11.57 -9.33 -0.67
CA ARG A 511 -10.60 -8.23 -0.80
C ARG A 511 -10.70 -7.28 0.40
N HIS A 512 -9.55 -6.92 0.98
CA HIS A 512 -9.44 -5.98 2.09
C HIS A 512 -8.29 -5.00 1.84
N SER A 513 -8.56 -3.69 1.91
CA SER A 513 -7.55 -2.62 1.90
C SER A 513 -7.03 -2.43 3.34
N LEU A 514 -5.83 -2.91 3.62
CA LEU A 514 -5.28 -3.04 4.99
C LEU A 514 -4.66 -1.75 5.51
N ILE A 515 -3.98 -1.00 4.65
CA ILE A 515 -3.32 0.27 4.97
C ILE A 515 -3.60 1.23 3.83
N ILE A 516 -4.01 2.46 4.16
CA ILE A 516 -4.04 3.60 3.25
C ILE A 516 -3.32 4.73 3.99
N ASN A 517 -2.16 5.17 3.49
CA ASN A 517 -1.31 6.13 4.19
C ASN A 517 -0.36 6.87 3.22
N GLU A 518 -0.67 8.11 2.89
CA GLU A 518 0.09 8.90 1.91
C GLU A 518 1.54 9.18 2.34
N GLU A 519 1.83 9.26 3.64
CA GLU A 519 3.20 9.45 4.12
C GLU A 519 4.07 8.19 3.97
N LYS A 520 3.54 7.02 4.36
CA LYS A 520 4.33 5.77 4.51
C LYS A 520 4.18 4.80 3.34
N LEU A 521 3.24 5.08 2.44
CA LEU A 521 3.03 4.42 1.15
C LEU A 521 3.05 5.46 0.02
N SER A 522 3.97 6.43 0.09
CA SER A 522 4.14 7.48 -0.92
C SER A 522 4.55 6.92 -2.28
N HIS A 523 5.45 5.94 -2.31
CA HIS A 523 5.82 5.19 -3.52
C HIS A 523 6.34 3.78 -3.16
N PRO A 524 5.48 2.87 -2.64
CA PRO A 524 5.85 1.50 -2.31
C PRO A 524 6.19 0.67 -3.56
N LEU A 525 7.35 0.01 -3.55
CA LEU A 525 7.82 -0.76 -4.71
C LEU A 525 7.64 -2.27 -4.54
N SER A 526 8.08 -2.85 -3.43
CA SER A 526 7.91 -4.29 -3.17
C SER A 526 7.51 -4.59 -1.73
N LEU A 527 6.99 -5.79 -1.49
CA LEU A 527 6.53 -6.24 -0.17
C LEU A 527 6.72 -7.74 0.04
N THR A 528 6.81 -8.14 1.30
CA THR A 528 6.80 -9.55 1.74
C THR A 528 6.01 -9.71 3.04
N VAL A 529 5.45 -10.90 3.28
CA VAL A 529 4.64 -11.23 4.47
C VAL A 529 5.19 -12.45 5.20
N PHE A 530 5.20 -12.39 6.53
CA PHE A 530 5.60 -13.47 7.43
C PHE A 530 4.97 -13.30 8.82
N GLU A 531 4.49 -14.39 9.42
CA GLU A 531 3.77 -14.39 10.72
C GLU A 531 2.65 -13.34 10.73
N GLU A 532 2.58 -12.51 11.79
CA GLU A 532 1.63 -11.39 11.94
C GLU A 532 2.05 -10.09 11.21
N LYS A 533 3.13 -10.10 10.40
CA LYS A 533 3.72 -8.88 9.82
C LYS A 533 3.73 -8.84 8.30
N VAL A 534 3.53 -7.62 7.79
CA VAL A 534 3.84 -7.23 6.41
C VAL A 534 5.03 -6.26 6.43
N PHE A 535 5.91 -6.40 5.44
CA PHE A 535 7.12 -5.61 5.25
C PHE A 535 7.11 -5.03 3.84
N TRP A 536 7.48 -3.76 3.65
CA TRP A 536 7.55 -3.14 2.31
C TRP A 536 8.73 -2.19 2.16
N THR A 537 9.16 -1.98 0.91
CA THR A 537 10.08 -0.91 0.52
C THR A 537 9.30 0.30 0.00
N ASP A 538 9.75 1.51 0.32
CA ASP A 538 9.19 2.75 -0.23
C ASP A 538 10.31 3.62 -0.83
N LEU A 539 10.11 4.04 -2.09
CA LEU A 539 11.09 4.78 -2.88
C LEU A 539 11.21 6.24 -2.43
N SER A 540 10.10 6.90 -2.11
CA SER A 540 10.07 8.31 -1.69
C SER A 540 10.71 8.52 -0.31
N ASN A 541 10.40 7.62 0.63
CA ASN A 541 10.94 7.63 1.99
C ASN A 541 12.35 7.03 2.09
N ALA A 542 12.84 6.40 1.00
CA ALA A 542 14.13 5.71 0.97
C ALA A 542 14.32 4.70 2.12
N ALA A 543 13.28 3.90 2.39
CA ALA A 543 13.14 3.12 3.62
C ALA A 543 12.52 1.73 3.42
N VAL A 544 12.67 0.88 4.44
CA VAL A 544 11.92 -0.36 4.64
C VAL A 544 11.07 -0.22 5.89
N PHE A 545 9.77 -0.48 5.78
CA PHE A 545 8.81 -0.44 6.87
C PHE A 545 8.26 -1.83 7.21
N SER A 546 7.66 -1.98 8.38
CA SER A 546 6.82 -3.13 8.73
C SER A 546 5.59 -2.71 9.54
N ALA A 547 4.49 -3.44 9.39
CA ALA A 547 3.23 -3.22 10.11
C ALA A 547 2.53 -4.54 10.44
N ASN A 548 1.51 -4.49 11.28
CA ASN A 548 0.61 -5.63 11.52
C ASN A 548 -0.24 -5.92 10.27
N ARG A 549 -0.20 -7.16 9.78
CA ARG A 549 -0.86 -7.57 8.53
C ARG A 549 -2.39 -7.70 8.60
N LEU A 550 -2.97 -7.68 9.80
CA LEU A 550 -4.41 -7.87 10.04
C LEU A 550 -5.11 -6.53 10.31
N THR A 551 -4.49 -5.69 11.13
CA THR A 551 -5.05 -4.40 11.60
C THR A 551 -4.51 -3.18 10.86
N GLY A 552 -3.44 -3.33 10.07
CA GLY A 552 -2.72 -2.21 9.46
C GLY A 552 -1.96 -1.31 10.44
N SER A 553 -2.00 -1.63 11.75
CA SER A 553 -1.40 -0.84 12.83
C SER A 553 0.10 -1.07 12.98
N ASP A 554 0.72 -0.34 13.91
CA ASP A 554 2.09 -0.56 14.37
C ASP A 554 3.15 -0.41 13.26
N ILE A 555 2.92 0.56 12.35
CA ILE A 555 3.87 0.94 11.30
C ILE A 555 5.19 1.37 11.94
N THR A 556 6.26 0.63 11.64
CA THR A 556 7.60 0.83 12.17
C THR A 556 8.64 0.82 11.04
N GLU A 557 9.46 1.86 10.99
CA GLU A 557 10.63 1.93 10.11
C GLU A 557 11.69 0.93 10.57
N LEU A 558 12.14 0.03 9.69
CA LEU A 558 13.17 -0.97 9.96
C LEU A 558 14.56 -0.51 9.52
N ALA A 559 14.64 0.10 8.33
CA ALA A 559 15.85 0.66 7.74
C ALA A 559 15.51 1.91 6.93
N LYS A 560 16.48 2.82 6.81
CA LYS A 560 16.38 4.11 6.12
C LYS A 560 17.69 4.46 5.41
N ASP A 561 17.76 5.64 4.81
CA ASP A 561 18.92 6.15 4.05
C ASP A 561 19.32 5.18 2.92
N LEU A 562 18.31 4.59 2.26
CA LEU A 562 18.48 3.61 1.18
C LEU A 562 18.58 4.29 -0.20
N VAL A 563 19.12 3.56 -1.17
CA VAL A 563 19.27 4.05 -2.55
C VAL A 563 18.52 3.11 -3.48
N GLN A 564 17.33 3.52 -3.93
CA GLN A 564 16.41 2.72 -4.76
C GLN A 564 16.21 1.29 -4.20
N PRO A 565 15.43 1.13 -3.11
CA PRO A 565 15.05 -0.16 -2.58
C PRO A 565 13.92 -0.77 -3.40
N GLU A 566 14.22 -1.27 -4.60
CA GLU A 566 13.19 -1.65 -5.58
C GLU A 566 12.53 -3.00 -5.26
N ASP A 567 13.22 -3.93 -4.60
CA ASP A 567 12.68 -5.25 -4.27
C ASP A 567 13.10 -5.78 -2.88
N ILE A 568 12.27 -6.65 -2.27
CA ILE A 568 12.46 -7.23 -0.94
C ILE A 568 11.85 -8.65 -0.83
N VAL A 569 12.66 -9.63 -0.42
CA VAL A 569 12.20 -10.99 -0.08
C VAL A 569 12.52 -11.37 1.36
N LEU A 570 11.84 -12.40 1.86
CA LEU A 570 12.04 -12.94 3.20
C LEU A 570 12.61 -14.36 3.15
N HIS A 571 13.79 -14.52 3.74
CA HIS A 571 14.48 -15.78 3.96
C HIS A 571 14.03 -16.42 5.26
N HIS A 572 13.16 -17.41 5.15
CA HIS A 572 12.80 -18.36 6.21
C HIS A 572 12.31 -19.68 5.58
N GLU A 573 12.62 -20.83 6.19
CA GLU A 573 12.32 -22.16 5.62
C GLU A 573 10.82 -22.34 5.34
N LEU A 574 9.96 -21.91 6.27
CA LEU A 574 8.50 -21.98 6.14
C LEU A 574 7.90 -21.10 5.03
N LYS A 575 8.69 -20.23 4.36
CA LYS A 575 8.25 -19.47 3.19
C LYS A 575 8.38 -20.27 1.88
N GLN A 576 9.12 -21.39 1.88
CA GLN A 576 9.30 -22.28 0.73
C GLN A 576 9.05 -23.75 1.14
N PRO A 577 7.77 -24.15 1.35
CA PRO A 577 7.43 -25.52 1.75
C PRO A 577 7.85 -26.57 0.70
N ALA A 578 8.19 -27.76 1.19
CA ALA A 578 8.55 -28.89 0.34
C ALA A 578 7.32 -29.61 -0.22
N SER A 579 7.31 -29.91 -1.52
CA SER A 579 6.30 -30.74 -2.18
C SER A 579 6.92 -31.60 -3.30
N SER A 580 6.10 -32.43 -3.95
CA SER A 580 6.56 -33.45 -4.90
C SER A 580 6.82 -32.88 -6.30
N ASN A 581 8.08 -32.87 -6.74
CA ASN A 581 8.46 -32.50 -8.11
C ASN A 581 8.01 -33.56 -9.14
N TRP A 582 6.92 -33.27 -9.84
CA TRP A 582 6.31 -34.13 -10.86
C TRP A 582 7.14 -34.26 -12.15
N CYS A 583 8.04 -33.30 -12.39
CA CYS A 583 8.85 -33.22 -13.61
C CYS A 583 10.06 -34.16 -13.62
N THR A 584 10.51 -34.66 -12.46
CA THR A 584 11.59 -35.66 -12.33
C THR A 584 11.45 -36.87 -13.26
N ASN A 585 10.21 -37.29 -13.56
CA ASN A 585 9.90 -38.41 -14.46
C ASN A 585 9.08 -37.98 -15.69
N GLY A 586 9.03 -36.67 -15.98
CA GLY A 586 8.15 -36.11 -17.01
C GLY A 586 8.46 -36.57 -18.44
N GLY A 587 9.74 -36.87 -18.73
CA GLY A 587 10.18 -37.37 -20.04
C GLY A 587 10.00 -36.39 -21.20
N CYS A 588 9.94 -35.09 -20.90
CA CYS A 588 9.93 -34.01 -21.88
C CYS A 588 11.30 -33.85 -22.53
N GLU A 589 11.34 -33.52 -23.82
CA GLU A 589 12.61 -33.28 -24.54
C GLU A 589 13.29 -31.98 -24.07
N PHE A 590 12.52 -30.92 -23.89
CA PHE A 590 13.03 -29.59 -23.51
C PHE A 590 12.61 -29.22 -22.08
N LEU A 591 11.59 -28.39 -21.88
CA LEU A 591 11.12 -27.98 -20.56
C LEU A 591 9.97 -28.89 -20.08
N CYS A 592 9.87 -29.04 -18.77
CA CYS A 592 8.71 -29.59 -18.09
C CYS A 592 8.21 -28.52 -17.12
N LEU A 593 6.95 -28.10 -17.27
CA LEU A 593 6.35 -27.04 -16.47
C LEU A 593 5.12 -27.59 -15.72
N PRO A 594 4.93 -27.27 -14.43
CA PRO A 594 3.75 -27.68 -13.69
C PRO A 594 2.47 -27.11 -14.29
N ALA A 595 1.36 -27.84 -14.18
CA ALA A 595 0.09 -27.47 -14.79
C ALA A 595 -1.02 -27.29 -13.74
N PRO A 596 -1.92 -26.30 -13.90
CA PRO A 596 -2.87 -25.90 -12.87
C PRO A 596 -3.92 -27.00 -12.62
N GLN A 597 -4.23 -27.24 -11.35
CA GLN A 597 -5.06 -28.38 -10.92
C GLN A 597 -6.56 -28.02 -10.84
N ASN A 598 -7.08 -27.44 -11.94
CA ASN A 598 -8.46 -26.92 -12.02
C ASN A 598 -9.55 -28.01 -12.07
N ASP A 599 -9.22 -29.23 -12.51
CA ASP A 599 -10.09 -30.42 -12.50
C ASP A 599 -9.26 -31.62 -11.99
N PRO A 600 -9.84 -32.60 -11.26
CA PRO A 600 -9.17 -33.85 -10.89
C PRO A 600 -8.58 -34.67 -12.06
N GLN A 601 -8.97 -34.39 -13.31
CA GLN A 601 -8.42 -34.98 -14.53
C GLN A 601 -7.33 -34.11 -15.20
N SER A 602 -7.07 -32.90 -14.72
CA SER A 602 -5.99 -32.05 -15.24
C SER A 602 -4.64 -32.75 -15.13
N PRO A 603 -3.76 -32.66 -16.14
CA PRO A 603 -2.40 -33.18 -16.03
C PRO A 603 -1.63 -32.40 -14.95
N ARG A 604 -0.72 -33.07 -14.22
CA ARG A 604 0.12 -32.41 -13.19
C ARG A 604 1.25 -31.57 -13.77
N TYR A 605 1.68 -31.88 -14.99
CA TYR A 605 2.72 -31.17 -15.72
C TYR A 605 2.43 -31.19 -17.23
N THR A 606 3.04 -30.28 -17.96
CA THR A 606 3.04 -30.23 -19.43
C THR A 606 4.45 -30.03 -19.96
N CYS A 607 4.79 -30.69 -21.06
CA CYS A 607 6.05 -30.47 -21.76
C CYS A 607 5.98 -29.19 -22.61
N ALA A 608 7.02 -28.36 -22.52
CA ALA A 608 7.10 -27.09 -23.24
C ALA A 608 8.35 -27.05 -24.15
N CYS A 609 8.21 -26.41 -25.31
CA CYS A 609 9.22 -26.38 -26.37
C CYS A 609 9.86 -24.99 -26.56
N PRO A 610 11.08 -24.92 -27.14
CA PRO A 610 11.73 -23.66 -27.46
C PRO A 610 10.86 -22.76 -28.33
N ASP A 611 11.11 -21.45 -28.27
CA ASP A 611 10.33 -20.49 -29.05
C ASP A 611 10.55 -20.70 -30.56
N GLY A 612 9.47 -20.67 -31.33
CA GLY A 612 9.43 -21.08 -32.74
C GLY A 612 9.26 -22.59 -33.00
N MET A 613 9.37 -23.45 -31.97
CA MET A 613 9.01 -24.87 -32.05
C MET A 613 7.64 -25.15 -31.42
N VAL A 614 6.97 -26.20 -31.89
CA VAL A 614 5.68 -26.65 -31.35
C VAL A 614 5.80 -28.07 -30.78
N LEU A 615 4.95 -28.38 -29.81
CA LEU A 615 4.90 -29.72 -29.21
C LEU A 615 4.36 -30.74 -30.22
N GLY A 616 5.00 -31.90 -30.31
CA GLY A 616 4.64 -32.98 -31.21
C GLY A 616 3.40 -33.76 -30.76
N PRO A 617 2.84 -34.64 -31.62
CA PRO A 617 1.68 -35.46 -31.27
C PRO A 617 1.89 -36.47 -30.12
N ASP A 618 3.13 -36.66 -29.68
CA ASP A 618 3.47 -37.47 -28.50
C ASP A 618 3.40 -36.67 -27.17
N MET A 619 3.07 -35.38 -27.24
CA MET A 619 3.01 -34.44 -26.12
C MET A 619 4.33 -34.32 -25.32
N LYS A 620 5.47 -34.72 -25.89
CA LYS A 620 6.77 -34.74 -25.20
C LYS A 620 7.94 -34.20 -26.01
N LYS A 621 7.92 -34.33 -27.33
CA LYS A 621 8.99 -33.89 -28.24
C LYS A 621 8.66 -32.59 -28.96
N CYS A 622 9.69 -31.90 -29.43
CA CYS A 622 9.56 -30.63 -30.10
C CYS A 622 9.77 -30.78 -31.61
N VAL A 623 8.83 -30.26 -32.41
CA VAL A 623 8.91 -30.29 -33.87
C VAL A 623 8.96 -28.86 -34.42
N ALA A 624 9.70 -28.67 -35.51
CA ALA A 624 9.76 -27.39 -36.20
C ALA A 624 8.37 -27.04 -36.77
N GLY A 625 7.82 -25.88 -36.38
CA GLY A 625 6.51 -25.46 -36.82
C GLY A 625 6.47 -25.18 -38.32
N LYS A 626 5.69 -25.96 -39.08
CA LYS A 626 5.21 -25.48 -40.38
C LYS A 626 4.09 -24.47 -40.13
N PRO A 627 4.11 -23.27 -40.75
CA PRO A 627 2.99 -22.36 -40.67
C PRO A 627 1.75 -23.06 -41.24
N ALA A 628 0.71 -23.19 -40.42
CA ALA A 628 -0.57 -23.72 -40.89
C ALA A 628 -1.19 -22.72 -41.88
N PRO A 629 -1.52 -23.11 -43.12
CA PRO A 629 -2.23 -22.21 -44.01
C PRO A 629 -3.59 -21.84 -43.40
N PRO A 630 -4.07 -20.59 -43.60
CA PRO A 630 -5.36 -20.18 -43.05
C PRO A 630 -6.46 -21.09 -43.57
N LYS A 631 -7.22 -21.71 -42.66
CA LYS A 631 -8.35 -22.57 -43.01
C LYS A 631 -9.46 -21.71 -43.59
N THR A 632 -9.53 -21.63 -44.93
CA THR A 632 -10.63 -20.98 -45.64
C THR A 632 -11.95 -21.59 -45.21
N ALA A 633 -12.89 -20.76 -44.77
CA ALA A 633 -14.20 -21.22 -44.33
C ALA A 633 -14.96 -21.89 -45.49
N ALA A 634 -15.33 -23.16 -45.32
CA ALA A 634 -16.25 -23.82 -46.23
C ALA A 634 -17.66 -23.22 -46.04
N PRO A 635 -18.40 -22.90 -47.13
CA PRO A 635 -19.67 -22.21 -47.03
C PRO A 635 -20.78 -23.08 -46.43
N LEU A 636 -21.59 -22.49 -45.55
CA LEU A 636 -22.78 -23.12 -44.97
C LEU A 636 -23.90 -23.27 -46.03
N PRO A 637 -24.62 -24.40 -46.08
CA PRO A 637 -25.85 -24.52 -46.86
C PRO A 637 -26.98 -23.66 -46.25
N PRO A 638 -27.97 -23.21 -47.06
CA PRO A 638 -28.87 -22.12 -46.69
C PRO A 638 -29.99 -22.51 -45.70
N LYS A 639 -30.39 -21.53 -44.87
CA LYS A 639 -31.61 -21.57 -44.04
C LYS A 639 -32.82 -20.99 -44.76
N GLY A 640 -34.01 -21.53 -44.46
CA GLY A 640 -35.29 -20.83 -44.60
C GLY A 640 -36.49 -21.78 -44.73
N PRO A 641 -37.74 -21.31 -44.51
CA PRO A 641 -38.16 -20.03 -43.92
C PRO A 641 -38.73 -20.21 -42.48
N THR A 642 -39.43 -19.21 -41.94
CA THR A 642 -39.69 -19.02 -40.49
C THR A 642 -41.17 -18.99 -40.06
N ASN A 643 -41.44 -19.55 -38.86
CA ASN A 643 -42.48 -19.11 -37.89
C ASN A 643 -43.97 -19.19 -38.32
N PRO A 644 -44.96 -18.90 -37.41
CA PRO A 644 -44.93 -18.74 -35.94
C PRO A 644 -45.90 -19.66 -35.16
N ALA A 645 -45.73 -19.80 -33.83
CA ALA A 645 -46.79 -19.65 -32.80
C ALA A 645 -46.38 -20.20 -31.39
N THR A 646 -46.57 -19.39 -30.36
CA THR A 646 -46.60 -19.72 -28.92
C THR A 646 -48.06 -19.98 -28.45
N PRO A 647 -48.37 -20.32 -27.17
CA PRO A 647 -47.55 -20.88 -26.08
C PRO A 647 -48.18 -22.14 -25.41
N ARG A 648 -47.51 -22.80 -24.44
CA ARG A 648 -48.20 -23.58 -23.39
C ARG A 648 -47.41 -23.86 -22.11
N GLN A 649 -48.05 -23.58 -20.98
CA GLN A 649 -47.91 -24.17 -19.64
C GLN A 649 -49.34 -24.51 -19.16
N PRO A 650 -49.57 -25.25 -18.06
CA PRO A 650 -48.80 -26.35 -17.47
C PRO A 650 -49.67 -27.63 -17.25
N ASP A 651 -49.10 -28.68 -16.64
CA ASP A 651 -49.78 -29.75 -15.85
C ASP A 651 -50.81 -30.72 -16.52
N PRO A 652 -51.24 -31.83 -15.86
CA PRO A 652 -50.47 -32.77 -15.01
C PRO A 652 -50.82 -34.28 -15.24
N THR A 653 -50.11 -35.20 -14.55
CA THR A 653 -50.47 -36.64 -14.29
C THR A 653 -50.52 -37.60 -15.51
N THR A 654 -50.46 -38.95 -15.41
CA THR A 654 -50.87 -39.91 -14.33
C THR A 654 -50.15 -41.29 -14.43
N THR A 655 -50.15 -42.09 -13.34
CA THR A 655 -50.02 -43.59 -13.24
C THR A 655 -48.86 -44.31 -13.98
N THR A 656 -47.79 -44.81 -13.32
CA THR A 656 -47.65 -46.04 -12.46
C THR A 656 -47.79 -47.41 -13.14
N THR A 657 -46.72 -48.22 -13.09
CA THR A 657 -46.81 -49.70 -12.93
C THR A 657 -45.65 -50.25 -12.10
N THR A 658 -45.88 -51.33 -11.34
CA THR A 658 -45.01 -51.91 -10.30
C THR A 658 -44.03 -52.98 -10.80
N THR A 659 -42.88 -53.19 -10.12
CA THR A 659 -42.58 -54.51 -9.48
C THR A 659 -41.42 -54.53 -8.45
N LYS A 660 -41.76 -54.96 -7.23
CA LYS A 660 -41.04 -55.82 -6.25
C LYS A 660 -39.53 -55.69 -5.92
N LYS A 661 -39.29 -55.49 -4.61
CA LYS A 661 -38.10 -55.81 -3.79
C LYS A 661 -37.81 -57.33 -3.74
N PRO A 662 -36.62 -57.77 -3.26
CA PRO A 662 -36.53 -58.16 -1.83
C PRO A 662 -35.25 -57.68 -1.12
N THR A 663 -35.06 -58.09 0.15
CA THR A 663 -33.94 -57.72 1.03
C THR A 663 -33.49 -58.92 1.86
N THR A 664 -32.19 -59.01 2.12
CA THR A 664 -31.54 -59.84 3.16
C THR A 664 -30.39 -58.99 3.74
N THR A 665 -30.19 -58.75 5.05
CA THR A 665 -30.18 -59.59 6.28
C THR A 665 -29.16 -60.75 6.21
N SER A 666 -28.36 -61.04 7.25
CA SER A 666 -28.26 -60.45 8.60
C SER A 666 -26.84 -60.58 9.19
N ALA A 667 -26.62 -60.00 10.37
CA ALA A 667 -25.37 -60.02 11.14
C ALA A 667 -24.96 -61.40 11.70
N VAL A 668 -23.72 -61.52 12.19
CA VAL A 668 -23.30 -62.26 13.41
C VAL A 668 -21.90 -61.78 13.86
N GLN A 669 -21.48 -62.14 15.09
CA GLN A 669 -20.46 -61.46 15.90
C GLN A 669 -19.15 -62.32 16.13
N PRO A 670 -18.29 -62.22 17.18
CA PRO A 670 -16.82 -62.22 16.98
C PRO A 670 -16.01 -63.36 17.67
N SER A 671 -14.72 -63.49 17.31
CA SER A 671 -13.59 -64.09 18.10
C SER A 671 -12.27 -63.76 17.36
N GLN A 672 -11.10 -63.43 17.93
CA GLN A 672 -10.31 -63.82 19.13
C GLN A 672 -9.51 -65.15 19.06
N LYS A 673 -8.17 -65.00 19.00
CA LYS A 673 -7.09 -65.84 19.59
C LYS A 673 -6.88 -67.29 19.08
N THR A 674 -5.69 -67.92 19.25
CA THR A 674 -4.37 -67.44 19.77
C THR A 674 -3.24 -67.66 18.72
N GLU A 675 -2.01 -68.20 18.89
CA GLU A 675 -1.21 -68.80 19.98
C GLU A 675 0.32 -68.63 19.77
N LYS A 676 1.15 -69.66 20.04
CA LYS A 676 2.64 -69.66 20.05
C LYS A 676 3.18 -71.05 19.61
N PRO A 677 4.42 -71.17 19.08
CA PRO A 677 5.68 -71.16 19.88
C PRO A 677 6.81 -70.31 19.23
N ALA A 678 7.88 -69.81 19.88
CA ALA A 678 8.58 -70.08 21.16
C ALA A 678 9.71 -71.13 21.12
N VAL A 679 10.98 -70.68 21.18
CA VAL A 679 12.21 -71.27 21.81
C VAL A 679 13.46 -70.49 21.32
N THR A 680 14.60 -70.28 22.01
CA THR A 680 15.00 -70.00 23.42
C THR A 680 16.48 -69.54 23.40
N ALA A 681 16.96 -68.86 24.47
CA ALA A 681 18.38 -68.65 24.88
C ALA A 681 19.05 -67.32 24.43
N GLN A 682 19.97 -66.69 25.19
CA GLN A 682 20.36 -66.85 26.61
C GLN A 682 21.12 -65.60 27.14
N GLY A 683 21.13 -65.41 28.46
CA GLY A 683 22.06 -64.52 29.19
C GLY A 683 21.51 -63.13 29.57
N THR A 684 21.65 -62.57 30.78
CA THR A 684 21.92 -63.01 32.17
C THR A 684 22.10 -61.71 32.99
N GLU A 685 21.77 -61.71 34.29
CA GLU A 685 21.71 -60.49 35.12
C GLU A 685 23.02 -60.13 35.89
N THR A 686 22.94 -59.00 36.61
CA THR A 686 23.64 -58.63 37.87
C THR A 686 25.09 -58.12 37.88
N SER A 687 25.24 -56.90 38.42
CA SER A 687 26.08 -56.57 39.60
C SER A 687 25.53 -55.25 40.19
N PHE A 688 25.05 -55.19 41.44
CA PHE A 688 25.79 -55.02 42.73
C PHE A 688 26.58 -53.71 42.86
N LYS A 689 26.70 -53.02 44.02
CA LYS A 689 25.84 -52.77 45.22
C LYS A 689 26.67 -51.96 46.25
N PHE A 690 26.08 -50.98 46.96
CA PHE A 690 26.66 -50.32 48.17
C PHE A 690 28.01 -49.55 47.98
N LEU A 691 28.57 -48.76 48.91
CA LEU A 691 28.18 -48.36 50.30
C LEU A 691 28.55 -46.87 50.60
N VAL A 692 28.43 -46.46 51.88
CA VAL A 692 28.49 -45.09 52.45
C VAL A 692 29.89 -44.66 52.96
N THR A 693 30.28 -43.43 52.60
CA THR A 693 31.09 -42.39 53.31
C THR A 693 32.25 -42.71 54.31
N GLN A 694 33.46 -42.20 54.01
CA GLN A 694 34.37 -41.41 54.89
C GLN A 694 35.22 -40.47 53.99
N ILE A 695 35.38 -39.14 54.19
CA ILE A 695 35.95 -38.31 55.28
C ILE A 695 37.50 -38.19 55.28
N ILE A 696 38.01 -37.01 54.90
CA ILE A 696 39.26 -36.34 55.35
C ILE A 696 39.34 -34.89 54.75
N VAL A 697 40.18 -33.95 55.23
CA VAL A 697 39.98 -33.07 56.43
C VAL A 697 41.07 -31.95 56.49
N LEU A 698 40.70 -30.73 56.97
CA LEU A 698 41.54 -29.50 57.23
C LEU A 698 42.02 -28.64 56.00
N ILE A 699 42.43 -27.34 56.07
CA ILE A 699 42.05 -26.06 56.79
C ILE A 699 43.09 -24.94 56.39
N PRO A 700 43.00 -23.61 56.70
CA PRO A 700 41.94 -22.56 56.79
C PRO A 700 42.12 -21.44 55.69
N VAL A 701 41.57 -20.21 55.69
CA VAL A 701 41.87 -18.92 56.43
C VAL A 701 40.73 -17.91 56.09
N MET A 702 39.86 -17.42 57.01
CA MET A 702 39.89 -16.13 57.79
C MET A 702 40.02 -14.82 56.95
N ASN A 703 39.41 -13.64 57.19
CA ASN A 703 38.37 -13.06 58.08
C ASN A 703 37.97 -11.67 57.47
N PHE A 704 37.05 -10.76 57.88
CA PHE A 704 36.05 -10.48 58.96
C PHE A 704 34.73 -9.96 58.26
N LEU A 705 33.58 -9.49 58.80
CA LEU A 705 33.11 -8.71 59.98
C LEU A 705 33.51 -7.19 59.92
N ILE A 706 32.61 -6.17 59.78
CA ILE A 706 31.68 -5.61 60.80
C ILE A 706 30.77 -4.45 60.25
N VAL A 707 29.51 -4.42 60.72
CA VAL A 707 28.55 -3.30 61.03
C VAL A 707 28.53 -1.93 60.29
N ALA A 708 27.39 -1.68 59.62
CA ALA A 708 26.53 -0.48 59.46
C ALA A 708 26.97 0.99 59.77
N LYS A 709 26.43 1.93 58.96
CA LYS A 709 25.53 3.03 59.41
C LYS A 709 24.82 3.79 58.24
N ASN A 710 23.68 4.43 58.55
CA ASN A 710 23.01 5.42 57.68
C ASN A 710 23.70 6.80 57.75
N THR A 711 23.57 7.62 56.70
CA THR A 711 23.03 9.01 56.77
C THR A 711 22.77 9.58 55.37
N ASP A 712 21.87 10.57 55.31
CA ASP A 712 21.32 11.19 54.11
C ASP A 712 22.12 12.38 53.53
N ALA A 713 21.65 12.83 52.36
CA ALA A 713 21.49 14.23 51.95
C ALA A 713 22.62 15.04 51.26
N ALA A 714 22.12 15.80 50.26
CA ALA A 714 22.49 17.16 49.84
C ALA A 714 23.81 17.46 49.08
N PHE A 715 23.60 17.96 47.86
CA PHE A 715 24.37 18.95 47.08
C PHE A 715 25.59 19.63 47.73
N GLY A 716 26.69 19.68 46.97
CA GLY A 716 27.80 20.62 47.16
C GLY A 716 28.63 20.82 45.90
N ILE A 717 28.49 21.98 45.23
CA ILE A 717 29.30 22.36 44.06
C ILE A 717 30.53 23.15 44.52
N ILE A 718 31.74 22.72 44.13
CA ILE A 718 32.93 23.59 44.10
C ILE A 718 33.68 23.37 42.78
N LEU A 719 33.90 24.47 42.06
CA LEU A 719 34.77 24.58 40.89
C LEU A 719 36.20 24.96 41.31
N LYS A 720 37.23 24.56 40.54
CA LYS A 720 37.96 25.53 39.68
C LYS A 720 39.09 24.95 38.81
N ASN A 721 39.19 25.54 37.62
CA ASN A 721 40.23 25.37 36.60
C ASN A 721 41.58 26.00 36.99
N THR A 722 42.63 25.66 36.24
CA THR A 722 43.51 26.58 35.45
C THR A 722 44.54 25.72 34.68
N ASN A 723 45.15 26.09 33.54
CA ASN A 723 45.43 27.38 32.87
C ASN A 723 45.34 27.21 31.32
N THR A 724 44.72 28.10 30.52
CA THR A 724 45.22 29.34 29.83
C THR A 724 46.27 29.07 28.72
N ILE A 725 46.44 29.88 27.65
CA ILE A 725 46.23 31.32 27.35
C ILE A 725 45.63 31.43 25.91
N HIS A 726 44.62 32.25 25.55
CA HIS A 726 44.63 33.68 25.08
C HIS A 726 45.79 34.08 24.11
N PHE A 727 45.73 35.07 23.20
CA PHE A 727 44.96 36.33 23.05
C PHE A 727 44.56 36.56 21.55
N ASP A 728 43.80 37.58 21.09
CA ASP A 728 43.46 38.90 21.68
C ASP A 728 42.06 39.44 21.29
N ASN A 729 41.63 40.55 21.90
CA ASN A 729 40.37 41.31 21.68
C ASN A 729 40.70 42.81 21.49
N PRO A 730 39.81 43.78 21.11
CA PRO A 730 39.02 44.47 22.15
C PRO A 730 37.73 45.30 21.76
N VAL A 731 36.84 45.51 22.75
CA VAL A 731 36.23 46.83 23.15
C VAL A 731 34.97 47.45 22.46
N TYR A 732 33.85 47.42 23.21
CA TYR A 732 32.94 48.53 23.65
C TYR A 732 31.60 48.95 22.96
N GLN A 733 30.56 48.98 23.83
CA GLN A 733 29.52 50.01 24.11
C GLN A 733 28.22 50.22 23.27
N LYS A 734 27.12 50.34 24.05
CA LYS A 734 25.97 51.29 24.03
C LYS A 734 25.88 52.31 22.86
N THR A 735 24.70 52.72 22.38
CA THR A 735 23.58 53.37 23.14
C THR A 735 22.17 53.15 22.54
N THR A 736 21.15 53.70 23.23
CA THR A 736 19.75 53.88 22.78
C THR A 736 19.54 55.17 21.96
N GLU A 737 18.33 55.28 21.40
CA GLU A 737 17.55 56.50 21.10
C GLU A 737 18.01 57.47 19.97
N ASP A 738 17.03 57.67 19.07
CA ASP A 738 16.48 58.96 18.60
C ASP A 738 17.15 59.89 17.56
N GLU A 739 16.21 60.52 16.84
CA GLU A 739 16.25 61.67 15.93
C GLU A 739 17.16 61.63 14.68
N LEU A 740 16.84 62.16 13.48
CA LEU A 740 15.77 62.93 12.79
C LEU A 740 16.49 64.02 11.94
N HIS A 741 15.76 64.58 10.96
CA HIS A 741 16.02 65.85 10.21
C HIS A 741 16.63 65.74 8.79
N ILE A 742 16.19 66.53 7.79
CA ILE A 742 14.96 67.34 7.58
C ILE A 742 14.86 67.68 6.07
N CYS A 743 13.64 67.72 5.47
CA CYS A 743 13.19 68.78 4.53
C CYS A 743 11.82 68.50 3.86
N ARG A 744 10.78 69.25 4.30
CA ARG A 744 9.66 69.90 3.56
C ARG A 744 9.07 69.30 2.25
N ASN A 745 7.76 69.39 1.98
CA ASN A 745 6.71 70.29 2.51
C ASN A 745 5.29 69.65 2.42
N GLY A 746 4.26 70.29 3.02
CA GLY A 746 2.88 69.76 3.15
C GLY A 746 1.99 69.80 1.88
N SER A 747 0.67 69.53 1.95
CA SER A 747 -0.26 69.87 3.07
C SER A 747 -1.47 68.92 3.31
N ASP A 748 -2.18 69.17 4.44
CA ASP A 748 -3.61 68.92 4.75
C ASP A 748 -4.17 67.49 5.03
N GLY A 749 -4.05 67.03 6.29
CA GLY A 749 -5.11 67.24 7.31
C GLY A 749 -6.17 66.14 7.66
N TYR A 750 -5.94 65.40 8.76
CA TYR A 750 -6.84 64.87 9.85
C TYR A 750 -8.30 64.38 9.57
N VAL A 751 -8.95 63.45 10.31
CA VAL A 751 -8.77 62.82 11.66
C VAL A 751 -9.21 61.31 11.58
N TYR A 752 -9.59 60.44 12.55
CA TYR A 752 -9.93 60.42 14.01
C TYR A 752 -9.61 58.98 14.60
N PRO A 753 -9.92 58.54 15.86
CA PRO A 753 -8.98 57.69 16.61
C PRO A 753 -9.54 56.50 17.47
N GLU A 754 -8.64 55.87 18.26
CA GLU A 754 -8.88 55.09 19.51
C GLU A 754 -9.63 53.72 19.42
N ARG A 755 -9.54 52.74 20.35
CA ARG A 755 -8.90 52.56 21.69
C ARG A 755 -8.57 51.04 21.86
N GLN A 756 -7.37 50.54 22.21
CA GLN A 756 -6.58 50.53 23.47
C GLN A 756 -7.02 49.54 24.62
N MET A 757 -6.28 48.42 24.74
CA MET A 757 -5.73 47.75 25.96
C MET A 757 -6.56 47.05 27.09
N LEU A 758 -6.13 45.80 27.37
CA LEU A 758 -5.71 45.18 28.66
C LEU A 758 -6.70 44.65 29.73
N SER A 759 -6.59 43.33 30.02
CA SER A 759 -6.01 42.71 31.25
C SER A 759 -6.85 41.74 32.13
N MET A 760 -6.09 40.89 32.85
CA MET A 760 -6.36 40.11 34.07
C MET A 760 -6.60 38.59 33.94
N ASP A 761 -6.10 37.86 34.96
CA ASP A 761 -5.82 36.42 34.99
C ASP A 761 -6.76 35.61 35.93
N ASP A 762 -6.59 34.29 35.92
CA ASP A 762 -6.92 33.27 36.94
C ASP A 762 -8.35 33.15 37.50
N THR A 763 -8.99 31.99 37.25
CA THR A 763 -9.34 31.05 38.34
C THR A 763 -9.64 29.62 37.82
N ASP A 764 -9.62 28.64 38.75
CA ASP A 764 -9.63 27.19 38.53
C ASP A 764 -10.88 26.57 37.85
N MET A 765 -10.65 25.32 37.38
CA MET A 765 -11.55 24.15 37.26
C MET A 765 -11.96 23.69 35.84
N ALA A 766 -12.03 22.34 35.75
CA ALA A 766 -12.43 21.48 34.62
C ALA A 766 -11.42 21.35 33.47
#